data_AF-A0A319BCE2-F1
#
_entry.id   AF-A0A319BCE2-F1
#
_cell.length_a   1.000
_cell.length_b   1.000
_cell.length_c   1.000
_cell.angle_alpha   90.00
_cell.angle_beta   90.00
_cell.angle_gamma   90.00
#
_symmetry.space_group_name_H-M   'P 1'
#
loop_
_entity.id
_entity.type
_entity.pdbx_description
1 polymer ?
#
loop_
_entity_poly.entity_id
_entity_poly.type
_entity_poly.pdbx_seq_one_letter_code
_entity_poly.pdbx_strand_id
1 'polypeptide(L)'
;MARFQIVSDLHLENPKAYDLFEIAPKAPYLALLGDIGNVRDDGFLLFIEDQLRKFEIVFLVMGNHEPFHSSWLDVREKLKRFSDDITRKGAQMRNTKSGSHQLGKFVLLDQTRYDLAPDLTVLGCTFHSRVSEMQEERVSFGLNDFYYIKNWSVEDHCAAHEADRAWLNDQVTEIARSNPHHKIVIFTHHSPTVAPLAVDPAHAKSPISSAFATDLAGEACWEKPQVRLWGFGHTHYNCDFTDSRTGKRIVANQRGYYFSQAKVRFHPAMASITRALRPLSRTATSARLIVRPPLSARLAVSSTHAFSTTSRRRDVDLSGLTPTPITFLSETESLMSESVNKFAQEQISPKVRDMDEAETMDPAVVEQLFEQGLMGIEIPEEYGGAGMNFTAAIVAIEELARVDPSVSVLVDVHNTLVNTAIMKYGDAQARRTWLPKLATGTVGSFCLSEPASGSDAFALQTKAEKTADGYKINGSKMWITNAMESGVFLVFANLDPSKGYKGITAFIVEKDTPGFSIAKKEKKLGIRASSTCVLNFDDVLIPKSNLLGEEGQGYKYAISILNEGRIGIAAQMTGLALGAWENAAQYIWNDRRQFGQLIGEFQGMQHQVAQAYTEIAAARALVYNAARKKEAGQDFVQDAAMAKLYASQVAGRVAGSAVEWMGGMGFVREGIAEKMFRDSKIGAIYEGTSNIQLQTIAKLLQKQYTR
;
A
#
# COMPACT_ATOMS: atom_id res chain seq x y z
N MET A 1 -5.20 -6.60 -42.17
CA MET A 1 -6.08 -5.79 -41.32
C MET A 1 -5.22 -5.22 -40.20
N ALA A 2 -5.23 -3.91 -39.99
CA ALA A 2 -4.45 -3.30 -38.90
C ALA A 2 -4.91 -3.85 -37.54
N ARG A 3 -3.96 -4.17 -36.67
CA ARG A 3 -4.21 -4.69 -35.32
C ARG A 3 -3.48 -3.81 -34.33
N PHE A 4 -4.22 -3.31 -33.34
CA PHE A 4 -3.71 -2.49 -32.26
C PHE A 4 -3.74 -3.28 -30.96
N GLN A 5 -2.68 -3.17 -30.18
CA GLN A 5 -2.66 -3.53 -28.77
C GLN A 5 -2.85 -2.24 -27.99
N ILE A 6 -4.02 -2.07 -27.38
CA ILE A 6 -4.34 -0.89 -26.58
C ILE A 6 -3.98 -1.19 -25.13
N VAL A 7 -3.27 -0.28 -24.48
CA VAL A 7 -2.93 -0.33 -23.05
C VAL A 7 -3.12 1.08 -22.52
N SER A 8 -3.94 1.24 -21.48
CA SER A 8 -4.23 2.55 -20.89
C SER A 8 -3.91 2.59 -19.39
N ASP A 9 -3.67 3.80 -18.90
CA ASP A 9 -3.43 4.19 -17.49
C ASP A 9 -2.61 3.17 -16.68
N LEU A 10 -1.29 3.18 -16.90
CA LEU A 10 -0.33 2.29 -16.24
C LEU A 10 0.21 2.85 -14.92
N HIS A 11 0.19 4.17 -14.76
CA HIS A 11 0.75 4.91 -13.61
C HIS A 11 2.16 4.44 -13.21
N LEU A 12 3.06 4.25 -14.20
CA LEU A 12 4.41 3.74 -13.95
C LEU A 12 5.30 4.71 -13.17
N GLU A 13 4.83 5.91 -12.86
CA GLU A 13 5.48 6.90 -12.01
C GLU A 13 5.24 6.70 -10.52
N ASN A 14 4.22 5.91 -10.14
CA ASN A 14 3.82 5.75 -8.74
C ASN A 14 3.53 4.27 -8.37
N PRO A 15 4.55 3.49 -7.97
CA PRO A 15 5.97 3.85 -7.96
C PRO A 15 6.59 3.77 -9.35
N LYS A 16 7.78 4.34 -9.48
CA LYS A 16 8.64 4.20 -10.66
C LYS A 16 8.88 2.73 -11.00
N ALA A 17 8.23 2.23 -12.04
CA ALA A 17 8.27 0.83 -12.45
C ALA A 17 8.60 0.65 -13.96
N TYR A 18 9.20 1.68 -14.57
CA TYR A 18 9.51 1.72 -16.01
C TYR A 18 10.38 0.57 -16.51
N ASP A 19 11.27 0.03 -15.66
CA ASP A 19 12.19 -1.07 -15.96
C ASP A 19 11.61 -2.45 -15.59
N LEU A 20 10.52 -2.48 -14.84
CA LEU A 20 9.86 -3.71 -14.37
C LEU A 20 8.63 -4.08 -15.20
N PHE A 21 7.93 -3.11 -15.77
CA PHE A 21 6.70 -3.36 -16.50
C PHE A 21 6.95 -3.85 -17.93
N GLU A 22 6.58 -5.10 -18.20
CA GLU A 22 6.72 -5.69 -19.52
C GLU A 22 5.39 -5.74 -20.29
N ILE A 23 5.39 -5.17 -21.50
CA ILE A 23 4.31 -5.35 -22.47
C ILE A 23 4.73 -6.39 -23.50
N ALA A 24 4.20 -7.60 -23.37
CA ALA A 24 4.37 -8.65 -24.38
C ALA A 24 3.60 -8.31 -25.67
N PRO A 25 4.26 -8.30 -26.86
CA PRO A 25 3.59 -8.00 -28.12
C PRO A 25 2.51 -9.01 -28.51
N LYS A 26 1.30 -8.52 -28.76
CA LYS A 26 0.13 -9.26 -29.27
C LYS A 26 -0.39 -8.69 -30.60
N ALA A 27 0.14 -7.55 -31.01
CA ALA A 27 -0.16 -6.85 -32.26
C ALA A 27 1.07 -6.02 -32.70
N PRO A 28 1.20 -5.65 -33.99
CA PRO A 28 2.33 -4.85 -34.48
C PRO A 28 2.32 -3.40 -33.98
N TYR A 29 1.14 -2.85 -33.65
CA TYR A 29 1.00 -1.47 -33.21
C TYR A 29 0.56 -1.42 -31.75
N LEU A 30 1.33 -0.73 -30.92
CA LEU A 30 1.00 -0.45 -29.51
C LEU A 30 0.39 0.94 -29.40
N ALA A 31 -0.72 1.07 -28.70
CA ALA A 31 -1.32 2.35 -28.33
C ALA A 31 -1.30 2.46 -26.81
N LEU A 32 -0.44 3.35 -26.31
CA LEU A 32 -0.32 3.74 -24.90
C LEU A 32 -1.20 4.98 -24.69
N LEU A 33 -2.30 4.82 -23.94
CA LEU A 33 -3.35 5.84 -23.84
C LEU A 33 -3.49 6.34 -22.39
N GLY A 34 -3.29 7.63 -22.17
CA GLY A 34 -3.57 8.27 -20.88
C GLY A 34 -2.41 8.22 -19.90
N ASP A 35 -2.68 7.96 -18.61
CA ASP A 35 -1.70 8.11 -17.53
C ASP A 35 -0.69 6.96 -17.52
N ILE A 36 0.31 7.00 -18.40
CA ILE A 36 1.31 5.95 -18.57
C ILE A 36 2.48 6.12 -17.60
N GLY A 37 2.90 7.37 -17.40
CA GLY A 37 4.11 7.70 -16.66
C GLY A 37 4.26 9.20 -16.44
N ASN A 38 5.40 9.60 -15.90
CA ASN A 38 5.80 11.00 -15.74
C ASN A 38 6.99 11.32 -16.67
N VAL A 39 6.80 12.26 -17.59
CA VAL A 39 7.78 12.61 -18.64
C VAL A 39 9.03 13.28 -18.07
N ARG A 40 8.94 13.90 -16.90
CA ARG A 40 10.10 14.45 -16.20
C ARG A 40 11.09 13.34 -15.83
N ASP A 41 10.62 12.12 -15.58
CA ASP A 41 11.46 10.97 -15.29
C ASP A 41 12.13 10.44 -16.57
N ASP A 42 13.45 10.24 -16.51
CA ASP A 42 14.20 9.68 -17.64
C ASP A 42 13.88 8.20 -17.86
N GLY A 43 13.41 7.50 -16.82
CA GLY A 43 12.92 6.12 -16.92
C GLY A 43 11.73 5.97 -17.88
N PHE A 44 10.86 6.99 -17.96
CA PHE A 44 9.71 6.97 -18.87
C PHE A 44 10.13 6.86 -20.34
N LEU A 45 11.09 7.69 -20.78
CA LEU A 45 11.56 7.66 -22.16
C LEU A 45 12.30 6.35 -22.49
N LEU A 46 13.02 5.79 -21.51
CA LEU A 46 13.65 4.47 -21.65
C LEU A 46 12.61 3.36 -21.82
N PHE A 47 11.52 3.41 -21.06
CA PHE A 47 10.39 2.49 -21.20
C PHE A 47 9.76 2.55 -22.59
N ILE A 48 9.53 3.77 -23.12
CA ILE A 48 9.02 3.95 -24.48
C ILE A 48 10.02 3.41 -25.52
N GLU A 49 11.32 3.67 -25.35
CA GLU A 49 12.37 3.14 -26.23
C GLU A 49 12.41 1.60 -26.21
N ASP A 50 12.20 0.96 -25.05
CA ASP A 50 12.08 -0.49 -24.94
C ASP A 50 10.87 -1.02 -25.72
N GLN A 51 9.72 -0.34 -25.66
CA GLN A 51 8.54 -0.73 -26.44
C GLN A 51 8.80 -0.60 -27.94
N LEU A 52 9.53 0.42 -28.38
CA LEU A 52 9.92 0.57 -29.78
C LEU A 52 10.84 -0.55 -30.28
N ARG A 53 11.47 -1.34 -29.39
CA ARG A 53 12.23 -2.55 -29.80
C ARG A 53 11.32 -3.75 -30.06
N LYS A 54 10.08 -3.70 -29.57
CA LYS A 54 9.11 -4.81 -29.56
C LYS A 54 7.95 -4.60 -30.55
N PHE A 55 7.64 -3.34 -30.89
CA PHE A 55 6.52 -2.95 -31.74
C PHE A 55 6.95 -2.17 -32.98
N GLU A 56 6.21 -2.30 -34.09
CA GLU A 56 6.48 -1.55 -35.32
C GLU A 56 6.18 -0.06 -35.15
N ILE A 57 5.08 0.26 -34.45
CA ILE A 57 4.69 1.63 -34.11
C ILE A 57 4.21 1.65 -32.66
N VAL A 58 4.70 2.62 -31.90
CA VAL A 58 4.19 2.95 -30.56
C VAL A 58 3.54 4.33 -30.63
N PHE A 59 2.22 4.34 -30.48
CA PHE A 59 1.42 5.55 -30.32
C PHE A 59 1.34 5.91 -28.84
N LEU A 60 1.52 7.18 -28.51
CA LEU A 60 1.36 7.71 -27.15
C LEU A 60 0.33 8.85 -27.16
N VAL A 61 -0.74 8.70 -26.39
CA VAL A 61 -1.60 9.82 -25.96
C VAL A 61 -1.21 10.13 -24.52
N MET A 62 -0.84 11.38 -24.23
CA MET A 62 -0.51 11.82 -22.87
C MET A 62 -1.77 11.86 -22.00
N GLY A 63 -1.65 11.44 -20.75
CA GLY A 63 -2.58 11.74 -19.68
C GLY A 63 -2.15 12.95 -18.85
N ASN A 64 -2.87 13.18 -17.75
CA ASN A 64 -2.63 14.32 -16.87
C ASN A 64 -1.40 14.08 -15.96
N HIS A 65 -0.96 12.83 -15.81
CA HIS A 65 0.22 12.45 -15.02
C HIS A 65 1.56 12.72 -15.73
N GLU A 66 1.59 12.67 -17.06
CA GLU A 66 2.77 12.96 -17.88
C GLU A 66 3.42 14.32 -17.53
N PRO A 67 2.66 15.41 -17.33
CA PRO A 67 3.18 16.71 -16.92
C PRO A 67 3.29 16.97 -15.41
N PHE A 68 3.08 15.99 -14.52
CA PHE A 68 3.21 16.23 -13.08
C PHE A 68 4.58 16.80 -12.69
N HIS A 69 4.54 17.88 -11.91
CA HIS A 69 5.68 18.71 -11.49
C HIS A 69 6.44 19.39 -12.64
N SER A 70 5.83 19.47 -13.82
CA SER A 70 6.30 20.16 -15.03
C SER A 70 5.15 21.00 -15.62
N SER A 71 5.29 21.47 -16.87
CA SER A 71 4.22 22.13 -17.61
C SER A 71 3.91 21.33 -18.87
N TRP A 72 2.68 21.46 -19.40
CA TRP A 72 2.31 20.86 -20.68
C TRP A 72 3.25 21.27 -21.83
N LEU A 73 3.70 22.53 -21.82
CA LEU A 73 4.65 23.03 -22.82
C LEU A 73 5.99 22.30 -22.75
N ASP A 74 6.58 22.20 -21.56
CA ASP A 74 7.89 21.55 -21.36
C ASP A 74 7.84 20.06 -21.74
N VAL A 75 6.75 19.39 -21.37
CA VAL A 75 6.55 17.96 -21.68
C VAL A 75 6.37 17.73 -23.17
N ARG A 76 5.56 18.55 -23.86
CA ARG A 76 5.43 18.49 -25.32
C ARG A 76 6.77 18.67 -26.01
N GLU A 77 7.57 19.64 -25.57
CA GLU A 77 8.91 19.84 -26.11
C GLU A 77 9.84 18.64 -25.87
N LYS A 78 9.84 18.06 -24.66
CA LYS A 78 10.66 16.90 -24.31
C LYS A 78 10.30 15.69 -25.18
N LEU A 79 9.00 15.40 -25.35
CA LEU A 79 8.53 14.29 -26.17
C LEU A 79 8.77 14.53 -27.68
N LYS A 80 8.67 15.77 -28.15
CA LYS A 80 9.03 16.11 -29.53
C LYS A 80 10.51 15.87 -29.80
N ARG A 81 11.39 16.31 -28.91
CA ARG A 81 12.85 16.05 -29.00
C ARG A 81 13.13 14.54 -28.99
N PHE A 82 12.44 13.79 -28.12
CA PHE A 82 12.54 12.33 -28.10
C PHE A 82 12.08 11.70 -29.43
N SER A 83 10.98 12.16 -30.02
CA SER A 83 10.49 11.70 -31.32
C SER A 83 11.51 11.93 -32.45
N ASP A 84 12.13 13.10 -32.47
CA ASP A 84 13.19 13.44 -33.42
C ASP A 84 14.43 12.56 -33.22
N ASP A 85 14.80 12.28 -31.96
CA ASP A 85 15.91 11.40 -31.61
C ASP A 85 15.68 9.95 -32.06
N ILE A 86 14.49 9.40 -31.82
CA ILE A 86 14.10 8.06 -32.28
C ILE A 86 14.16 8.00 -33.81
N THR A 87 13.67 9.03 -34.49
CA THR A 87 13.72 9.11 -35.96
C THR A 87 15.15 9.11 -36.49
N ARG A 88 16.05 9.89 -35.87
CA ARG A 88 17.48 9.93 -36.20
C ARG A 88 18.17 8.59 -35.93
N LYS A 89 17.95 7.99 -34.75
CA LYS A 89 18.48 6.66 -34.38
C LYS A 89 18.05 5.60 -35.39
N GLY A 90 16.77 5.58 -35.77
CA GLY A 90 16.23 4.65 -36.77
C GLY A 90 16.86 4.84 -38.16
N ALA A 91 17.13 6.08 -38.59
CA ALA A 91 17.81 6.35 -39.85
C ALA A 91 19.28 5.90 -39.85
N GLN A 92 19.99 6.11 -38.74
CA GLN A 92 21.37 5.64 -38.58
C GLN A 92 21.49 4.11 -38.60
N MET A 93 20.56 3.41 -37.93
CA MET A 93 20.51 1.94 -37.91
C MET A 93 20.20 1.32 -39.28
N ARG A 94 19.46 2.02 -40.16
CA ARG A 94 19.22 1.55 -41.54
C ARG A 94 20.47 1.60 -42.42
N ASN A 95 21.45 2.45 -42.08
CA ASN A 95 22.67 2.63 -42.86
C ASN A 95 23.82 1.68 -42.44
N THR A 96 23.69 0.97 -41.32
CA THR A 96 24.68 -0.01 -40.86
C THR A 96 24.23 -1.43 -41.24
N LYS A 97 25.03 -2.15 -42.05
CA LYS A 97 24.77 -3.55 -42.48
C LYS A 97 24.98 -4.57 -41.34
N SER A 98 24.41 -4.32 -40.17
CA SER A 98 24.44 -5.22 -39.01
C SER A 98 23.01 -5.68 -38.72
N GLY A 99 22.78 -6.99 -38.59
CA GLY A 99 21.47 -7.62 -38.36
C GLY A 99 20.83 -7.33 -36.98
N SER A 100 20.99 -6.12 -36.43
CA SER A 100 20.26 -5.67 -35.24
C SER A 100 18.79 -5.37 -35.60
N HIS A 101 17.85 -5.79 -34.74
CA HIS A 101 16.42 -5.47 -34.89
C HIS A 101 16.22 -3.95 -35.05
N GLN A 102 15.48 -3.55 -36.09
CA GLN A 102 15.17 -2.16 -36.38
C GLN A 102 14.25 -1.59 -35.30
N LEU A 103 14.57 -0.40 -34.80
CA LEU A 103 13.71 0.34 -33.88
C LEU A 103 12.41 0.76 -34.58
N GLY A 104 11.27 0.52 -33.93
CA GLY A 104 9.95 0.95 -34.36
C GLY A 104 9.79 2.47 -34.41
N LYS A 105 8.64 2.92 -34.91
CA LYS A 105 8.31 4.35 -35.02
C LYS A 105 7.55 4.84 -33.79
N PHE A 106 8.00 5.94 -33.21
CA PHE A 106 7.25 6.65 -32.18
C PHE A 106 6.31 7.66 -32.81
N VAL A 107 5.06 7.72 -32.33
CA VAL A 107 4.05 8.70 -32.77
C VAL A 107 3.39 9.28 -31.53
N LEU A 108 3.75 10.51 -31.19
CA LEU A 108 3.01 11.31 -30.20
C LEU A 108 1.67 11.74 -30.81
N LEU A 109 0.58 11.50 -30.11
CA LEU A 109 -0.78 11.85 -30.51
C LEU A 109 -1.28 13.07 -29.73
N ASP A 110 -0.86 14.26 -30.18
CA ASP A 110 -1.24 15.57 -29.62
C ASP A 110 -1.81 16.40 -30.78
N GLN A 111 -3.13 16.29 -31.02
CA GLN A 111 -3.82 16.78 -32.23
C GLN A 111 -3.15 16.29 -33.53
N THR A 112 -2.85 14.99 -33.57
CA THR A 112 -2.08 14.37 -34.64
C THR A 112 -2.92 13.49 -35.53
N ARG A 113 -2.81 13.69 -36.85
CA ARG A 113 -3.32 12.79 -37.88
C ARG A 113 -2.20 11.90 -38.40
N TYR A 114 -2.41 10.59 -38.34
CA TYR A 114 -1.47 9.59 -38.82
C TYR A 114 -2.13 8.63 -39.80
N ASP A 115 -1.80 8.75 -41.09
CA ASP A 115 -2.30 7.84 -42.12
C ASP A 115 -1.51 6.52 -42.08
N LEU A 116 -2.11 5.50 -41.46
CA LEU A 116 -1.50 4.19 -41.24
C LEU A 116 -1.53 3.32 -42.51
N ALA A 117 -2.58 3.47 -43.30
CA ALA A 117 -2.74 2.85 -44.62
C ALA A 117 -3.57 3.79 -45.53
N PRO A 118 -3.60 3.56 -46.86
CA PRO A 118 -4.36 4.40 -47.78
C PRO A 118 -5.86 4.54 -47.46
N ASP A 119 -6.44 3.57 -46.74
CA ASP A 119 -7.85 3.57 -46.31
C ASP A 119 -8.03 3.66 -44.77
N LEU A 120 -6.95 3.93 -44.01
CA LEU A 120 -6.98 3.92 -42.54
C LEU A 120 -6.14 5.03 -41.93
N THR A 121 -6.79 5.90 -41.16
CA THR A 121 -6.16 6.97 -40.40
C THR A 121 -6.35 6.77 -38.90
N VAL A 122 -5.29 7.02 -38.14
CA VAL A 122 -5.33 7.17 -36.68
C VAL A 122 -5.34 8.66 -36.37
N LEU A 123 -6.34 9.11 -35.62
CA LEU A 123 -6.39 10.45 -35.03
C LEU A 123 -6.15 10.31 -33.53
N GLY A 124 -5.44 11.25 -32.93
CA GLY A 124 -5.38 11.30 -31.48
C GLY A 124 -4.93 12.65 -30.93
N CYS A 125 -5.43 12.93 -29.74
CA CYS A 125 -5.13 14.08 -28.91
C CYS A 125 -5.31 13.66 -27.46
N THR A 126 -4.78 14.44 -26.51
CA THR A 126 -5.07 14.22 -25.09
C THR A 126 -6.58 14.22 -24.87
N PHE A 127 -7.33 15.15 -25.48
CA PHE A 127 -8.77 15.30 -25.28
C PHE A 127 -9.08 15.42 -23.78
N HIS A 128 -8.92 16.64 -23.28
CA HIS A 128 -9.29 17.01 -21.93
C HIS A 128 -10.81 16.85 -21.72
N SER A 129 -11.26 16.56 -20.50
CA SER A 129 -12.67 16.56 -20.15
C SER A 129 -13.24 17.99 -20.08
N ARG A 130 -14.56 18.12 -20.17
CA ARG A 130 -15.24 19.41 -20.00
C ARG A 130 -15.70 19.59 -18.56
N VAL A 131 -15.03 20.46 -17.81
CA VAL A 131 -15.45 20.85 -16.47
C VAL A 131 -16.57 21.89 -16.58
N SER A 132 -17.70 21.66 -15.92
CA SER A 132 -18.81 22.62 -15.89
C SER A 132 -18.59 23.69 -14.81
N GLU A 133 -19.18 24.89 -14.97
CA GLU A 133 -19.11 25.97 -13.97
C GLU A 133 -19.57 25.50 -12.58
N MET A 134 -20.58 24.64 -12.51
CA MET A 134 -21.09 24.08 -11.24
C MET A 134 -20.10 23.13 -10.54
N GLN A 135 -19.08 22.66 -11.26
CA GLN A 135 -18.12 21.68 -10.77
C GLN A 135 -16.71 22.26 -10.62
N GLU A 136 -16.46 23.45 -11.15
CA GLU A 136 -15.15 24.11 -11.16
C GLU A 136 -14.51 24.14 -9.77
N GLU A 137 -15.24 24.59 -8.75
CA GLU A 137 -14.74 24.62 -7.37
C GLU A 137 -14.34 23.21 -6.89
N ARG A 138 -15.21 22.23 -7.04
CA ARG A 138 -14.95 20.85 -6.57
C ARG A 138 -13.80 20.17 -7.34
N VAL A 139 -13.67 20.47 -8.63
CA VAL A 139 -12.67 19.86 -9.50
C VAL A 139 -11.30 20.52 -9.29
N SER A 140 -11.25 21.85 -9.20
CA SER A 140 -10.03 22.59 -8.89
C SER A 140 -9.44 22.21 -7.53
N PHE A 141 -10.30 21.96 -6.53
CA PHE A 141 -9.85 21.51 -5.22
C PHE A 141 -9.64 19.99 -5.09
N GLY A 142 -10.26 19.21 -5.98
CA GLY A 142 -10.37 17.75 -5.84
C GLY A 142 -9.46 16.93 -6.75
N LEU A 143 -8.88 17.53 -7.80
CA LEU A 143 -7.97 16.85 -8.72
C LEU A 143 -6.54 17.36 -8.59
N ASN A 144 -5.62 16.42 -8.44
CA ASN A 144 -4.18 16.67 -8.33
C ASN A 144 -3.60 17.41 -9.55
N ASP A 145 -4.23 17.28 -10.71
CA ASP A 145 -3.86 17.89 -11.98
C ASP A 145 -3.62 19.40 -11.83
N PHE A 146 -4.51 20.11 -11.13
CA PHE A 146 -4.44 21.56 -10.96
C PHE A 146 -3.43 22.02 -9.90
N TYR A 147 -2.85 21.07 -9.15
CA TYR A 147 -1.83 21.33 -8.15
C TYR A 147 -0.43 20.99 -8.63
N TYR A 148 -0.29 19.86 -9.32
CA TYR A 148 1.01 19.34 -9.71
C TYR A 148 1.42 19.78 -11.12
N ILE A 149 0.50 20.17 -11.99
CA ILE A 149 0.84 20.72 -13.31
C ILE A 149 1.04 22.23 -13.17
N LYS A 150 2.24 22.70 -13.52
CA LYS A 150 2.58 24.12 -13.46
C LYS A 150 1.78 24.91 -14.48
N ASN A 151 1.22 26.04 -14.03
CA ASN A 151 0.46 26.98 -14.86
C ASN A 151 -0.70 26.31 -15.59
N TRP A 152 -1.46 25.46 -14.88
CA TRP A 152 -2.61 24.78 -15.43
C TRP A 152 -3.86 25.07 -14.59
N SER A 153 -4.77 25.86 -15.15
CA SER A 153 -6.05 26.19 -14.54
C SER A 153 -7.19 25.37 -15.13
N VAL A 154 -8.36 25.41 -14.47
CA VAL A 154 -9.60 24.82 -15.03
C VAL A 154 -9.99 25.49 -16.35
N GLU A 155 -9.75 26.80 -16.47
CA GLU A 155 -9.95 27.55 -17.72
C GLU A 155 -9.07 27.02 -18.84
N ASP A 156 -7.77 26.83 -18.57
CA ASP A 156 -6.82 26.26 -19.55
C ASP A 156 -7.24 24.84 -19.99
N HIS A 157 -7.69 24.02 -19.04
CA HIS A 157 -8.17 22.66 -19.29
C HIS A 157 -9.41 22.65 -20.19
N CYS A 158 -10.40 23.51 -19.91
CA CYS A 158 -11.60 23.65 -20.74
C CYS A 158 -11.30 24.25 -22.13
N ALA A 159 -10.36 25.19 -22.22
CA ALA A 159 -9.91 25.73 -23.50
C ALA A 159 -9.22 24.65 -24.36
N ALA A 160 -8.38 23.81 -23.74
CA ALA A 160 -7.76 22.67 -24.40
C ALA A 160 -8.78 21.63 -24.86
N HIS A 161 -9.81 21.36 -24.05
CA HIS A 161 -10.95 20.51 -24.45
C HIS A 161 -11.61 20.99 -25.74
N GLU A 162 -11.97 22.28 -25.82
CA GLU A 162 -12.64 22.84 -27.00
C GLU A 162 -11.75 22.81 -28.25
N ALA A 163 -10.45 23.05 -28.09
CA ALA A 163 -9.49 22.94 -29.18
C ALA A 163 -9.40 21.49 -29.72
N ASP A 164 -9.32 20.51 -28.82
CA ASP A 164 -9.27 19.09 -29.20
C ASP A 164 -10.57 18.63 -29.86
N ARG A 165 -11.73 19.06 -29.33
CA ARG A 165 -13.06 18.76 -29.90
C ARG A 165 -13.21 19.32 -31.31
N ALA A 166 -12.86 20.60 -31.51
CA ALA A 166 -12.93 21.25 -32.81
C ALA A 166 -12.01 20.56 -33.83
N TRP A 167 -10.76 20.28 -33.43
CA TRP A 167 -9.79 19.60 -34.28
C TRP A 167 -10.26 18.20 -34.72
N LEU A 168 -10.78 17.39 -33.78
CA LEU A 168 -11.31 16.06 -34.09
C LEU A 168 -12.47 16.12 -35.08
N ASN A 169 -13.40 17.05 -34.88
CA ASN A 169 -14.54 17.26 -35.77
C ASN A 169 -14.12 17.66 -37.19
N ASP A 170 -13.16 18.58 -37.30
CA ASP A 170 -12.64 19.05 -38.58
C ASP A 170 -11.94 17.92 -39.33
N GLN A 171 -11.05 17.18 -38.66
CA GLN A 171 -10.32 16.06 -39.27
C GLN A 171 -11.26 14.94 -39.72
N VAL A 172 -12.21 14.54 -38.87
CA VAL A 172 -13.18 13.50 -39.23
C VAL A 172 -14.05 13.95 -40.40
N THR A 173 -14.48 15.21 -40.40
CA THR A 173 -15.30 15.77 -41.49
C THR A 173 -14.53 15.85 -42.81
N GLU A 174 -13.27 16.25 -42.77
CA GLU A 174 -12.39 16.33 -43.95
C GLU A 174 -12.13 14.94 -44.55
N ILE A 175 -11.78 13.96 -43.71
CA ILE A 175 -11.55 12.58 -44.14
C ILE A 175 -12.83 11.97 -44.70
N ALA A 176 -13.96 12.14 -44.01
CA ALA A 176 -15.25 11.64 -44.46
C ALA A 176 -15.69 12.26 -45.81
N ARG A 177 -15.35 13.54 -46.04
CA ARG A 177 -15.63 14.24 -47.30
C ARG A 177 -14.75 13.75 -48.45
N SER A 178 -13.47 13.49 -48.19
CA SER A 178 -12.49 13.08 -49.20
C SER A 178 -12.65 11.61 -49.63
N ASN A 179 -12.95 10.71 -48.70
CA ASN A 179 -13.19 9.30 -48.99
C ASN A 179 -14.25 8.70 -48.04
N PRO A 180 -15.48 8.45 -48.53
CA PRO A 180 -16.57 7.88 -47.71
C PRO A 180 -16.28 6.49 -47.13
N HIS A 181 -15.35 5.73 -47.71
CA HIS A 181 -14.98 4.39 -47.26
C HIS A 181 -13.75 4.37 -46.35
N HIS A 182 -13.13 5.53 -46.11
CA HIS A 182 -11.96 5.66 -45.25
C HIS A 182 -12.32 5.33 -43.80
N LYS A 183 -11.47 4.57 -43.13
CA LYS A 183 -11.66 4.16 -41.74
C LYS A 183 -10.84 5.07 -40.84
N ILE A 184 -11.42 5.44 -39.72
CA ILE A 184 -10.80 6.28 -38.71
C ILE A 184 -10.77 5.51 -37.39
N VAL A 185 -9.61 5.51 -36.74
CA VAL A 185 -9.40 5.08 -35.37
C VAL A 185 -9.06 6.32 -34.56
N ILE A 186 -9.72 6.51 -33.42
CA ILE A 186 -9.48 7.65 -32.54
C ILE A 186 -8.90 7.14 -31.22
N PHE A 187 -7.86 7.82 -30.72
CA PHE A 187 -7.25 7.57 -29.43
C PHE A 187 -7.24 8.84 -28.58
N THR A 188 -7.74 8.77 -27.34
CA THR A 188 -7.83 9.89 -26.40
C THR A 188 -7.37 9.52 -24.99
N HIS A 189 -7.19 10.51 -24.12
CA HIS A 189 -7.02 10.28 -22.67
C HIS A 189 -8.38 10.10 -22.01
N HIS A 190 -9.26 11.09 -22.03
CA HIS A 190 -10.56 11.01 -21.37
C HIS A 190 -11.59 10.25 -22.20
N SER A 191 -12.62 9.74 -21.53
CA SER A 191 -13.71 9.01 -22.17
C SER A 191 -14.55 9.93 -23.08
N PRO A 192 -14.87 9.50 -24.32
CA PRO A 192 -15.71 10.24 -25.26
C PRO A 192 -17.22 10.08 -25.02
N THR A 193 -17.60 9.40 -23.94
CA THR A 193 -19.00 9.15 -23.60
C THR A 193 -19.18 8.99 -22.09
N VAL A 194 -20.35 9.39 -21.60
CA VAL A 194 -20.81 9.19 -20.22
C VAL A 194 -21.69 7.94 -20.07
N ALA A 195 -21.75 7.09 -21.11
CA ALA A 195 -22.53 5.86 -21.07
C ALA A 195 -22.09 4.97 -19.88
N PRO A 196 -23.01 4.34 -19.14
CA PRO A 196 -22.66 3.50 -17.98
C PRO A 196 -21.69 2.35 -18.27
N LEU A 197 -21.58 1.91 -19.53
CA LEU A 197 -20.63 0.86 -19.94
C LEU A 197 -19.18 1.36 -20.03
N ALA A 198 -18.97 2.67 -20.11
CA ALA A 198 -17.67 3.32 -20.20
C ALA A 198 -17.23 3.98 -18.87
N VAL A 199 -18.05 3.89 -17.82
CA VAL A 199 -17.81 4.52 -16.52
C VAL A 199 -17.62 3.42 -15.47
N ASP A 200 -16.62 3.56 -14.60
CA ASP A 200 -16.46 2.66 -13.46
C ASP A 200 -17.72 2.72 -12.57
N PRO A 201 -18.40 1.58 -12.31
CA PRO A 201 -19.52 1.53 -11.39
C PRO A 201 -19.19 2.09 -9.98
N ALA A 202 -17.95 2.00 -9.53
CA ALA A 202 -17.49 2.57 -8.25
C ALA A 202 -17.54 4.10 -8.25
N HIS A 203 -17.40 4.72 -9.41
CA HIS A 203 -17.39 6.18 -9.58
C HIS A 203 -18.69 6.74 -10.16
N ALA A 204 -19.69 5.89 -10.44
CA ALA A 204 -20.97 6.29 -11.03
C ALA A 204 -21.78 7.33 -10.21
N LYS A 205 -21.47 7.48 -8.91
CA LYS A 205 -22.09 8.48 -8.01
C LYS A 205 -21.12 9.57 -7.56
N SER A 206 -19.90 9.59 -8.09
CA SER A 206 -18.89 10.56 -7.69
C SER A 206 -19.30 11.97 -8.12
N PRO A 207 -19.24 12.99 -7.25
CA PRO A 207 -19.60 14.36 -7.60
C PRO A 207 -18.66 15.00 -8.64
N ILE A 208 -17.55 14.34 -8.95
CA ILE A 208 -16.54 14.76 -9.94
C ILE A 208 -16.45 13.79 -11.13
N SER A 209 -17.35 12.80 -11.26
CA SER A 209 -17.25 11.76 -12.32
C SER A 209 -17.26 12.30 -13.74
N SER A 210 -17.92 13.43 -13.99
CA SER A 210 -17.91 14.11 -15.30
C SER A 210 -16.61 14.84 -15.59
N ALA A 211 -15.71 15.03 -14.61
CA ALA A 211 -14.36 15.50 -14.86
C ALA A 211 -13.50 14.42 -15.56
N PHE A 212 -14.03 13.20 -15.74
CA PHE A 212 -13.32 12.08 -16.36
C PHE A 212 -13.85 11.71 -17.76
N ALA A 213 -14.93 12.35 -18.23
CA ALA A 213 -15.59 12.03 -19.49
C ALA A 213 -16.35 13.22 -20.08
N THR A 214 -16.42 13.31 -21.41
CA THR A 214 -17.31 14.24 -22.11
C THR A 214 -18.23 13.46 -23.05
N ASP A 215 -19.54 13.72 -23.00
CA ASP A 215 -20.47 13.13 -23.97
C ASP A 215 -20.35 13.81 -25.33
N LEU A 216 -19.77 13.11 -26.31
CA LEU A 216 -19.63 13.59 -27.68
C LEU A 216 -20.81 13.26 -28.59
N ALA A 217 -21.94 12.78 -28.04
CA ALA A 217 -23.14 12.57 -28.82
C ALA A 217 -23.57 13.83 -29.59
N GLY A 218 -23.79 13.71 -30.90
CA GLY A 218 -24.11 14.83 -31.79
C GLY A 218 -22.91 15.51 -32.45
N GLU A 219 -21.69 15.23 -32.01
CA GLU A 219 -20.47 15.75 -32.64
C GLU A 219 -20.09 14.96 -33.89
N ALA A 220 -19.49 15.61 -34.90
CA ALA A 220 -19.13 14.95 -36.16
C ALA A 220 -18.11 13.81 -35.95
N CYS A 221 -17.17 13.98 -35.03
CA CYS A 221 -16.20 12.95 -34.65
C CYS A 221 -16.86 11.73 -34.01
N TRP A 222 -18.07 11.86 -33.48
CA TRP A 222 -18.83 10.74 -32.93
C TRP A 222 -19.85 10.19 -33.94
N GLU A 223 -20.57 11.01 -34.70
CA GLU A 223 -21.67 10.54 -35.54
C GLU A 223 -21.23 9.90 -36.87
N LYS A 224 -20.02 10.21 -37.35
CA LYS A 224 -19.58 9.74 -38.68
C LYS A 224 -19.25 8.25 -38.69
N PRO A 225 -19.82 7.45 -39.62
CA PRO A 225 -19.62 5.99 -39.68
C PRO A 225 -18.20 5.57 -40.09
N GLN A 226 -17.40 6.51 -40.58
CA GLN A 226 -15.97 6.33 -40.84
C GLN A 226 -15.20 6.02 -39.55
N VAL A 227 -15.64 6.54 -38.40
CA VAL A 227 -15.02 6.24 -37.10
C VAL A 227 -15.43 4.84 -36.67
N ARG A 228 -14.48 3.91 -36.72
CA ARG A 228 -14.72 2.48 -36.45
C ARG A 228 -14.34 2.06 -35.05
N LEU A 229 -13.33 2.71 -34.46
CA LEU A 229 -12.84 2.39 -33.13
C LEU A 229 -12.47 3.68 -32.39
N TRP A 230 -12.83 3.73 -31.10
CA TRP A 230 -12.37 4.74 -30.15
C TRP A 230 -11.70 4.05 -28.96
N GLY A 231 -10.41 4.32 -28.77
CA GLY A 231 -9.64 3.88 -27.60
C GLY A 231 -9.42 5.05 -26.64
N PHE A 232 -9.54 4.83 -25.33
CA PHE A 232 -9.32 5.88 -24.32
C PHE A 232 -8.76 5.34 -23.00
N GLY A 233 -8.38 6.24 -22.07
CA GLY A 233 -7.90 5.96 -20.72
C GLY A 233 -8.75 6.63 -19.61
N HIS A 234 -8.09 7.10 -18.55
CA HIS A 234 -8.56 7.89 -17.39
C HIS A 234 -9.88 7.46 -16.69
N THR A 235 -10.31 6.21 -16.83
CA THR A 235 -11.61 5.76 -16.29
C THR A 235 -11.50 4.74 -15.16
N HIS A 236 -10.28 4.33 -14.83
CA HIS A 236 -10.00 3.28 -13.85
C HIS A 236 -10.75 1.96 -14.09
N TYR A 237 -11.18 1.73 -15.34
CA TYR A 237 -12.10 0.67 -15.69
C TYR A 237 -11.84 0.08 -17.08
N ASN A 238 -12.02 -1.23 -17.20
CA ASN A 238 -11.90 -1.96 -18.46
C ASN A 238 -13.24 -2.00 -19.19
N CYS A 239 -13.28 -1.55 -20.44
CA CYS A 239 -14.48 -1.66 -21.27
C CYS A 239 -14.17 -2.06 -22.71
N ASP A 240 -15.09 -2.80 -23.32
CA ASP A 240 -15.07 -3.18 -24.73
C ASP A 240 -16.51 -3.41 -25.18
N PHE A 241 -17.09 -2.42 -25.86
CA PHE A 241 -18.47 -2.50 -26.33
C PHE A 241 -18.64 -1.82 -27.68
N THR A 242 -19.76 -2.08 -28.34
CA THR A 242 -20.12 -1.39 -29.58
C THR A 242 -21.25 -0.41 -29.29
N ASP A 243 -21.06 0.84 -29.66
CA ASP A 243 -22.11 1.83 -29.57
C ASP A 243 -23.28 1.44 -30.48
N SER A 244 -24.47 1.28 -29.91
CA SER A 244 -25.64 0.79 -30.63
C SER A 244 -26.14 1.77 -31.69
N ARG A 245 -25.87 3.08 -31.55
CA ARG A 245 -26.33 4.12 -32.47
C ARG A 245 -25.45 4.19 -33.72
N THR A 246 -24.13 4.19 -33.56
CA THR A 246 -23.20 4.40 -34.69
C THR A 246 -22.48 3.13 -35.13
N GLY A 247 -22.55 2.04 -34.37
CA GLY A 247 -21.85 0.79 -34.64
C GLY A 247 -20.33 0.85 -34.45
N LYS A 248 -19.81 1.87 -33.76
CA LYS A 248 -18.36 2.01 -33.50
C LYS A 248 -17.97 1.25 -32.24
N ARG A 249 -16.77 0.66 -32.22
CA ARG A 249 -16.24 -0.05 -31.05
C ARG A 249 -15.56 0.92 -30.10
N ILE A 250 -15.90 0.86 -28.83
CA ILE A 250 -15.38 1.69 -27.74
C ILE A 250 -14.57 0.79 -26.81
N VAL A 251 -13.30 1.15 -26.55
CA VAL A 251 -12.36 0.29 -25.83
C VAL A 251 -11.51 1.09 -24.85
N ALA A 252 -11.43 0.61 -23.61
CA ALA A 252 -10.40 0.97 -22.64
C ALA A 252 -9.83 -0.32 -22.05
N ASN A 253 -8.49 -0.44 -22.04
CA ASN A 253 -7.80 -1.61 -21.50
C ASN A 253 -6.81 -1.15 -20.43
N GLN A 254 -7.38 -0.70 -19.34
CA GLN A 254 -6.68 -0.21 -18.19
C GLN A 254 -5.99 -1.35 -17.45
N ARG A 255 -4.70 -1.17 -17.21
CA ARG A 255 -3.93 -2.09 -16.36
C ARG A 255 -3.82 -1.62 -14.92
N GLY A 256 -4.22 -0.37 -14.66
CA GLY A 256 -4.11 0.29 -13.37
C GLY A 256 -2.66 0.51 -12.98
N TYR A 257 -2.44 0.91 -11.74
CA TYR A 257 -1.11 0.88 -11.15
C TYR A 257 -0.50 -0.50 -11.38
N TYR A 258 0.83 -0.57 -11.56
CA TYR A 258 1.57 -1.82 -11.78
C TYR A 258 1.11 -3.01 -10.87
N PHE A 259 0.62 -2.69 -9.66
CA PHE A 259 0.18 -3.62 -8.62
C PHE A 259 -1.34 -3.78 -8.47
N SER A 260 -2.19 -3.04 -9.21
CA SER A 260 -3.66 -3.11 -9.14
C SER A 260 -4.27 -3.20 -10.53
N GLN A 261 -4.74 -4.39 -10.93
CA GLN A 261 -5.38 -4.59 -12.23
C GLN A 261 -6.90 -4.37 -12.14
N ALA A 262 -7.45 -3.53 -13.03
CA ALA A 262 -8.89 -3.30 -13.10
C ALA A 262 -9.70 -4.56 -13.46
N LYS A 263 -10.86 -4.73 -12.81
CA LYS A 263 -11.76 -5.88 -13.01
C LYS A 263 -12.28 -5.89 -14.45
N VAL A 264 -12.25 -7.04 -15.12
CA VAL A 264 -12.73 -7.21 -16.50
C VAL A 264 -14.19 -7.63 -16.52
N ARG A 265 -15.07 -6.87 -17.21
CA ARG A 265 -16.41 -7.34 -17.60
C ARG A 265 -16.45 -7.65 -19.09
N PHE A 266 -16.44 -8.93 -19.45
CA PHE A 266 -16.83 -9.37 -20.79
C PHE A 266 -18.34 -9.61 -20.85
N HIS A 267 -19.01 -9.00 -21.81
CA HIS A 267 -20.37 -9.41 -22.17
C HIS A 267 -20.28 -10.76 -22.92
N PRO A 268 -21.09 -11.79 -22.58
CA PRO A 268 -20.90 -13.13 -23.10
C PRO A 268 -21.42 -13.24 -24.53
N ALA A 269 -20.58 -12.86 -25.49
CA ALA A 269 -20.67 -13.32 -26.87
C ALA A 269 -19.24 -13.38 -27.43
N MET A 270 -18.81 -14.60 -27.79
CA MET A 270 -17.51 -14.96 -28.39
C MET A 270 -16.38 -15.37 -27.43
N ALA A 271 -16.52 -16.57 -26.85
CA ALA A 271 -15.37 -17.37 -26.44
C ALA A 271 -15.03 -18.37 -27.55
N SER A 272 -13.82 -18.33 -28.13
CA SER A 272 -13.29 -19.48 -28.88
C SER A 272 -11.80 -19.39 -29.27
N ILE A 273 -11.10 -20.55 -29.17
CA ILE A 273 -9.91 -21.00 -29.95
C ILE A 273 -8.55 -20.39 -29.52
N THR A 274 -7.45 -21.09 -29.17
CA THR A 274 -7.08 -22.52 -29.07
C THR A 274 -5.81 -22.68 -28.22
N ARG A 275 -5.65 -23.92 -27.75
CA ARG A 275 -4.50 -24.54 -27.09
C ARG A 275 -3.37 -24.89 -28.09
N ALA A 276 -2.16 -25.08 -27.53
CA ALA A 276 -1.08 -25.98 -27.96
C ALA A 276 0.08 -25.43 -28.83
N LEU A 277 1.33 -25.53 -28.31
CA LEU A 277 2.35 -26.54 -28.67
C LEU A 277 3.77 -26.12 -28.19
N ARG A 278 4.48 -27.03 -27.51
CA ARG A 278 5.96 -27.04 -27.36
C ARG A 278 6.61 -27.58 -28.66
N PRO A 279 7.88 -27.27 -28.95
CA PRO A 279 9.03 -28.19 -28.66
C PRO A 279 10.29 -27.42 -28.16
N LEU A 280 11.08 -27.90 -27.19
CA LEU A 280 12.18 -28.90 -27.21
C LEU A 280 13.49 -28.53 -27.97
N SER A 281 14.58 -28.46 -27.18
CA SER A 281 16.02 -28.61 -27.51
C SER A 281 16.72 -27.40 -28.16
N ARG A 282 17.98 -27.03 -27.87
CA ARG A 282 19.22 -27.82 -27.70
C ARG A 282 20.35 -27.01 -27.01
N THR A 283 21.05 -27.67 -26.09
CA THR A 283 22.52 -27.73 -25.84
C THR A 283 23.43 -26.48 -25.93
N ALA A 284 23.97 -26.13 -24.75
CA ALA A 284 25.39 -25.99 -24.35
C ALA A 284 26.39 -25.19 -25.20
N THR A 285 27.09 -24.25 -24.55
CA THR A 285 28.57 -24.29 -24.44
C THR A 285 29.08 -23.49 -23.24
N SER A 286 30.05 -24.10 -22.57
CA SER A 286 30.81 -23.60 -21.43
C SER A 286 31.98 -22.75 -21.91
N ALA A 287 32.33 -21.68 -21.21
CA ALA A 287 33.63 -21.05 -21.29
C ALA A 287 34.08 -20.62 -19.89
N ARG A 288 35.26 -21.11 -19.52
CA ARG A 288 35.93 -20.99 -18.22
C ARG A 288 37.07 -19.97 -18.33
N LEU A 289 37.34 -19.31 -17.19
CA LEU A 289 38.61 -18.72 -16.73
C LEU A 289 39.00 -17.40 -17.42
N ILE A 290 39.41 -16.36 -16.68
CA ILE A 290 40.72 -16.28 -16.02
C ILE A 290 40.67 -15.43 -14.74
N VAL A 291 41.32 -15.96 -13.70
CA VAL A 291 41.67 -15.33 -12.41
C VAL A 291 43.11 -14.81 -12.49
N ARG A 292 43.42 -13.65 -11.88
CA ARG A 292 44.76 -13.32 -11.36
C ARG A 292 44.70 -12.35 -10.14
N PRO A 293 45.74 -12.36 -9.26
CA PRO A 293 45.62 -12.35 -7.79
C PRO A 293 46.11 -11.04 -7.11
N PRO A 294 46.19 -10.98 -5.76
CA PRO A 294 46.12 -9.74 -4.97
C PRO A 294 47.50 -9.16 -4.59
N LEU A 295 47.50 -7.93 -4.09
CA LEU A 295 48.65 -7.33 -3.40
C LEU A 295 48.35 -7.11 -1.91
N SER A 296 49.33 -7.53 -1.11
CA SER A 296 49.32 -7.64 0.35
C SER A 296 49.56 -6.32 1.08
N ALA A 297 48.72 -6.10 2.09
CA ALA A 297 49.07 -5.93 3.51
C ALA A 297 50.09 -4.86 3.93
N ARG A 298 49.62 -3.93 4.77
CA ARG A 298 50.39 -3.42 5.91
C ARG A 298 49.57 -3.50 7.21
N LEU A 299 50.28 -4.07 8.18
CA LEU A 299 50.00 -4.44 9.56
C LEU A 299 49.10 -3.52 10.40
N ALA A 300 48.35 -4.20 11.25
CA ALA A 300 47.40 -3.73 12.24
C ALA A 300 48.06 -3.10 13.47
N VAL A 301 47.35 -2.12 14.05
CA VAL A 301 47.39 -1.84 15.50
C VAL A 301 45.99 -2.13 16.03
N SER A 302 45.95 -3.07 16.97
CA SER A 302 44.76 -3.56 17.67
C SER A 302 44.12 -2.45 18.49
N SER A 303 42.83 -2.19 18.24
CA SER A 303 41.92 -1.66 19.25
C SER A 303 40.57 -2.34 19.08
N THR A 304 40.23 -3.16 20.06
CA THR A 304 38.91 -3.77 20.23
C THR A 304 37.87 -2.67 20.41
N HIS A 305 37.19 -2.30 19.34
CA HIS A 305 36.02 -1.44 19.40
C HIS A 305 34.75 -2.30 19.34
N ALA A 306 33.95 -2.21 20.41
CA ALA A 306 32.60 -2.73 20.48
C ALA A 306 31.77 -2.18 19.32
N PHE A 307 31.06 -3.06 18.62
CA PHE A 307 30.11 -2.70 17.56
C PHE A 307 28.90 -1.98 18.17
N SER A 308 29.04 -0.67 18.38
CA SER A 308 27.92 0.27 18.48
C SER A 308 27.75 0.90 17.10
N THR A 309 26.68 0.53 16.39
CA THR A 309 26.28 1.17 15.12
C THR A 309 25.61 2.53 15.33
N THR A 310 25.92 3.24 16.42
CA THR A 310 25.53 4.63 16.58
C THR A 310 26.31 5.47 15.57
N SER A 311 25.65 5.86 14.48
CA SER A 311 26.08 6.98 13.64
C SER A 311 26.53 8.11 14.55
N ARG A 312 27.71 8.69 14.30
CA ARG A 312 28.09 9.97 14.90
C ARG A 312 26.92 10.94 14.68
N ARG A 313 26.48 11.62 15.74
CA ARG A 313 25.51 12.74 15.66
C ARG A 313 26.00 13.66 14.54
N ARG A 314 25.22 13.79 13.46
CA ARG A 314 25.33 15.00 12.64
C ARG A 314 24.73 16.09 13.52
N ASP A 315 25.49 17.13 13.81
CA ASP A 315 24.92 18.36 14.36
C ASP A 315 23.98 18.91 13.28
N VAL A 316 22.69 18.61 13.44
CA VAL A 316 21.64 19.19 12.61
C VAL A 316 21.43 20.60 13.13
N ASP A 317 21.62 21.60 12.28
CA ASP A 317 21.29 22.98 12.61
C ASP A 317 19.76 23.11 12.73
N LEU A 318 19.29 23.16 13.98
CA LEU A 318 17.87 23.29 14.32
C LEU A 318 17.42 24.76 14.38
N SER A 319 18.31 25.72 14.18
CA SER A 319 18.01 27.16 14.38
C SER A 319 16.97 27.70 13.38
N GLY A 320 16.80 27.05 12.23
CA GLY A 320 15.81 27.39 11.20
C GLY A 320 14.48 26.63 11.29
N LEU A 321 14.32 25.68 12.23
CA LEU A 321 13.10 24.89 12.34
C LEU A 321 12.14 25.49 13.37
N THR A 322 10.89 25.73 12.97
CA THR A 322 9.82 26.09 13.91
C THR A 322 9.44 24.86 14.73
N PRO A 323 9.55 24.88 16.08
CA PRO A 323 9.10 23.78 16.91
C PRO A 323 7.60 23.58 16.72
N THR A 324 7.18 22.35 16.38
CA THR A 324 5.77 21.99 16.28
C THR A 324 5.35 21.14 17.48
N PRO A 325 4.08 21.21 17.92
CA PRO A 325 3.55 20.30 18.92
C PRO A 325 3.73 18.84 18.48
N ILE A 326 4.04 17.93 19.41
CA ILE A 326 4.25 16.51 19.08
C ILE A 326 3.01 15.84 18.46
N THR A 327 1.83 16.38 18.79
CA THR A 327 0.52 15.94 18.27
C THR A 327 0.17 16.55 16.92
N PHE A 328 0.98 17.45 16.38
CA PHE A 328 0.78 17.97 15.03
C PHE A 328 1.12 16.86 14.04
N LEU A 329 0.17 16.49 13.19
CA LEU A 329 0.32 15.47 12.18
C LEU A 329 0.80 16.11 10.87
N SER A 330 1.63 15.38 10.12
CA SER A 330 1.90 15.72 8.71
C SER A 330 0.62 15.61 7.87
N GLU A 331 0.65 16.10 6.64
CA GLU A 331 -0.46 15.94 5.70
C GLU A 331 -0.79 14.46 5.47
N THR A 332 0.24 13.63 5.24
CA THR A 332 0.09 12.17 5.10
C THR A 332 -0.51 11.53 6.35
N GLU A 333 -0.01 11.90 7.53
CA GLU A 333 -0.53 11.38 8.82
C GLU A 333 -1.99 11.84 9.07
N SER A 334 -2.35 13.06 8.66
CA SER A 334 -3.72 13.59 8.79
C SER A 334 -4.69 12.89 7.84
N LEU A 335 -4.32 12.71 6.58
CA LEU A 335 -5.11 11.97 5.59
C LEU A 335 -5.30 10.50 6.00
N MET A 336 -4.27 9.88 6.57
CA MET A 336 -4.36 8.53 7.15
C MET A 336 -5.40 8.50 8.28
N SER A 337 -5.32 9.45 9.22
CA SER A 337 -6.28 9.56 10.32
C SER A 337 -7.72 9.68 9.81
N GLU A 338 -7.98 10.61 8.90
CA GLU A 338 -9.32 10.87 8.36
C GLU A 338 -9.88 9.66 7.58
N SER A 339 -9.06 9.06 6.73
CA SER A 339 -9.46 7.93 5.89
C SER A 339 -9.75 6.68 6.73
N VAL A 340 -8.87 6.38 7.70
CA VAL A 340 -9.06 5.23 8.61
C VAL A 340 -10.25 5.45 9.52
N ASN A 341 -10.44 6.67 10.06
CA ASN A 341 -11.58 6.98 10.89
C ASN A 341 -12.89 6.75 10.13
N LYS A 342 -13.00 7.27 8.91
CA LYS A 342 -14.19 7.06 8.05
C LYS A 342 -14.41 5.58 7.76
N PHE A 343 -13.38 4.86 7.34
CA PHE A 343 -13.45 3.43 7.08
C PHE A 343 -13.89 2.64 8.32
N ALA A 344 -13.32 2.94 9.48
CA ALA A 344 -13.65 2.27 10.73
C ALA A 344 -15.10 2.53 11.15
N GLN A 345 -15.60 3.75 10.99
CA GLN A 345 -17.00 4.06 11.30
C GLN A 345 -17.99 3.42 10.33
N GLU A 346 -17.71 3.45 9.02
CA GLU A 346 -18.64 2.98 8.00
C GLU A 346 -18.63 1.46 7.81
N GLN A 347 -17.47 0.81 7.93
CA GLN A 347 -17.29 -0.60 7.57
C GLN A 347 -17.06 -1.52 8.77
N ILE A 348 -16.37 -1.03 9.81
CA ILE A 348 -16.01 -1.86 10.98
C ILE A 348 -17.05 -1.74 12.09
N SER A 349 -17.41 -0.51 12.47
CA SER A 349 -18.33 -0.20 13.58
C SER A 349 -19.61 -1.04 13.55
N PRO A 350 -20.30 -1.21 12.40
CA PRO A 350 -21.53 -2.02 12.32
C PRO A 350 -21.34 -3.51 12.65
N LYS A 351 -20.10 -4.02 12.60
CA LYS A 351 -19.77 -5.44 12.75
C LYS A 351 -19.12 -5.79 14.10
N VAL A 352 -18.73 -4.79 14.89
CA VAL A 352 -17.92 -4.97 16.11
C VAL A 352 -18.57 -5.91 17.11
N ARG A 353 -19.89 -5.75 17.35
CA ARG A 353 -20.62 -6.59 18.31
C ARG A 353 -20.70 -8.04 17.83
N ASP A 354 -21.06 -8.25 16.56
CA ASP A 354 -21.17 -9.59 15.99
C ASP A 354 -19.83 -10.32 15.99
N MET A 355 -18.74 -9.63 15.64
CA MET A 355 -17.39 -10.21 15.68
C MET A 355 -16.95 -10.57 17.11
N ASP A 356 -17.26 -9.74 18.12
CA ASP A 356 -16.93 -10.03 19.53
C ASP A 356 -17.71 -11.24 20.07
N GLU A 357 -19.02 -11.31 19.79
CA GLU A 357 -19.88 -12.41 20.27
C GLU A 357 -19.57 -13.73 19.57
N ALA A 358 -19.32 -13.69 18.25
CA ALA A 358 -18.87 -14.85 17.48
C ALA A 358 -17.40 -15.22 17.75
N GLU A 359 -16.69 -14.39 18.52
CA GLU A 359 -15.25 -14.45 18.75
C GLU A 359 -14.45 -14.58 17.45
N THR A 360 -14.90 -14.02 16.32
CA THR A 360 -14.29 -14.31 15.00
C THR A 360 -14.20 -13.05 14.16
N MET A 361 -13.02 -12.82 13.58
CA MET A 361 -12.79 -11.74 12.62
C MET A 361 -13.58 -12.01 11.34
N ASP A 362 -14.32 -11.02 10.87
CA ASP A 362 -15.01 -11.10 9.58
C ASP A 362 -13.96 -11.08 8.44
N PRO A 363 -13.90 -12.11 7.57
CA PRO A 363 -12.98 -12.14 6.43
C PRO A 363 -13.09 -10.93 5.50
N ALA A 364 -14.29 -10.35 5.36
CA ALA A 364 -14.50 -9.16 4.53
C ALA A 364 -13.83 -7.91 5.14
N VAL A 365 -13.70 -7.84 6.48
CA VAL A 365 -12.93 -6.76 7.12
C VAL A 365 -11.45 -6.94 6.78
N VAL A 366 -10.93 -8.17 6.83
CA VAL A 366 -9.51 -8.45 6.48
C VAL A 366 -9.23 -8.09 5.03
N GLU A 367 -10.09 -8.48 4.09
CA GLU A 367 -9.98 -8.12 2.67
C GLU A 367 -9.95 -6.59 2.49
N GLN A 368 -10.88 -5.87 3.12
CA GLN A 368 -10.93 -4.41 3.01
C GLN A 368 -9.70 -3.73 3.63
N LEU A 369 -9.09 -4.27 4.70
CA LEU A 369 -7.84 -3.74 5.23
C LEU A 369 -6.70 -3.79 4.21
N PHE A 370 -6.64 -4.84 3.38
CA PHE A 370 -5.70 -4.91 2.25
C PHE A 370 -6.06 -3.90 1.16
N GLU A 371 -7.33 -3.81 0.77
CA GLU A 371 -7.79 -2.87 -0.26
C GLU A 371 -7.52 -1.40 0.12
N GLN A 372 -7.60 -1.06 1.40
CA GLN A 372 -7.28 0.27 1.94
C GLN A 372 -5.78 0.51 2.13
N GLY A 373 -4.91 -0.47 1.85
CA GLY A 373 -3.45 -0.36 2.04
C GLY A 373 -2.98 -0.41 3.49
N LEU A 374 -3.88 -0.74 4.44
CA LEU A 374 -3.59 -0.73 5.88
C LEU A 374 -2.74 -1.91 6.33
N MET A 375 -2.60 -2.95 5.50
CA MET A 375 -1.75 -4.10 5.76
C MET A 375 -0.31 -3.92 5.24
N GLY A 376 -0.01 -2.83 4.52
CA GLY A 376 1.29 -2.60 3.92
C GLY A 376 1.81 -1.17 4.10
N ILE A 377 1.56 -0.54 5.26
CA ILE A 377 1.70 0.91 5.43
C ILE A 377 3.15 1.38 5.20
N GLU A 378 4.11 0.77 5.91
CA GLU A 378 5.55 1.07 5.75
C GLU A 378 6.22 0.27 4.64
N ILE A 379 5.54 -0.72 4.04
CA ILE A 379 6.12 -1.51 2.96
C ILE A 379 6.39 -0.55 1.78
N PRO A 380 7.62 -0.54 1.22
CA PRO A 380 7.93 0.31 0.07
C PRO A 380 6.99 0.04 -1.10
N GLU A 381 6.64 1.09 -1.83
CA GLU A 381 5.76 1.01 -3.00
C GLU A 381 6.27 0.00 -4.05
N GLU A 382 7.60 -0.17 -4.21
CA GLU A 382 8.20 -1.18 -5.10
C GLU A 382 7.78 -2.64 -4.79
N TYR A 383 7.29 -2.89 -3.57
CA TYR A 383 6.73 -4.16 -3.13
C TYR A 383 5.20 -4.09 -2.97
N GLY A 384 4.51 -3.09 -3.53
CA GLY A 384 3.06 -2.94 -3.48
C GLY A 384 2.50 -2.42 -2.15
N GLY A 385 3.34 -1.91 -1.26
CA GLY A 385 2.91 -1.22 -0.04
C GLY A 385 2.62 0.26 -0.25
N ALA A 386 2.24 0.95 0.82
CA ALA A 386 1.87 2.37 0.77
C ALA A 386 3.07 3.33 0.87
N GLY A 387 4.28 2.83 1.18
CA GLY A 387 5.50 3.65 1.26
C GLY A 387 5.48 4.75 2.33
N MET A 388 4.56 4.67 3.30
CA MET A 388 4.35 5.70 4.31
C MET A 388 5.31 5.57 5.49
N ASN A 389 5.35 6.59 6.33
CA ASN A 389 6.19 6.62 7.52
C ASN A 389 5.61 5.77 8.67
N PHE A 390 6.43 5.51 9.69
CA PHE A 390 6.00 4.72 10.85
C PHE A 390 4.88 5.41 11.63
N THR A 391 4.94 6.74 11.74
CA THR A 391 3.92 7.52 12.44
C THR A 391 2.55 7.36 11.77
N ALA A 392 2.45 7.26 10.45
CA ALA A 392 1.20 6.93 9.76
C ALA A 392 0.66 5.55 10.16
N ALA A 393 1.52 4.54 10.31
CA ALA A 393 1.10 3.23 10.81
C ALA A 393 0.56 3.31 12.25
N ILE A 394 1.22 4.08 13.11
CA ILE A 394 0.78 4.34 14.48
C ILE A 394 -0.57 5.07 14.54
N VAL A 395 -0.78 6.06 13.67
CA VAL A 395 -2.06 6.77 13.52
C VAL A 395 -3.18 5.82 13.09
N ALA A 396 -2.94 4.98 12.08
CA ALA A 396 -3.92 3.99 11.62
C ALA A 396 -4.32 3.01 12.74
N ILE A 397 -3.34 2.52 13.51
CA ILE A 397 -3.57 1.61 14.63
C ILE A 397 -4.42 2.29 15.71
N GLU A 398 -4.15 3.56 16.03
CA GLU A 398 -4.93 4.34 16.99
C GLU A 398 -6.38 4.52 16.53
N GLU A 399 -6.61 4.99 15.30
CA GLU A 399 -7.97 5.24 14.77
C GLU A 399 -8.78 3.95 14.64
N LEU A 400 -8.16 2.83 14.27
CA LEU A 400 -8.83 1.52 14.28
C LEU A 400 -9.22 1.10 15.71
N ALA A 401 -8.34 1.31 16.69
CA ALA A 401 -8.59 0.88 18.07
C ALA A 401 -9.68 1.69 18.76
N ARG A 402 -9.88 2.93 18.31
CA ARG A 402 -11.00 3.79 18.73
C ARG A 402 -12.36 3.17 18.41
N VAL A 403 -12.44 2.31 17.40
CA VAL A 403 -13.66 1.57 17.02
C VAL A 403 -13.61 0.10 17.46
N ASP A 404 -12.56 -0.64 17.07
CA ASP A 404 -12.37 -2.04 17.46
C ASP A 404 -10.90 -2.40 17.71
N PRO A 405 -10.51 -2.58 18.98
CA PRO A 405 -9.17 -3.05 19.34
C PRO A 405 -8.79 -4.40 18.70
N SER A 406 -9.75 -5.28 18.40
CA SER A 406 -9.44 -6.56 17.74
C SER A 406 -8.95 -6.40 16.30
N VAL A 407 -9.49 -5.42 15.58
CA VAL A 407 -9.05 -5.10 14.21
C VAL A 407 -7.73 -4.37 14.25
N SER A 408 -7.57 -3.43 15.19
CA SER A 408 -6.32 -2.69 15.40
C SER A 408 -5.13 -3.61 15.65
N VAL A 409 -5.24 -4.62 16.52
CA VAL A 409 -4.10 -5.54 16.78
C VAL A 409 -3.76 -6.42 15.57
N LEU A 410 -4.74 -6.72 14.72
CA LEU A 410 -4.49 -7.47 13.48
C LEU A 410 -3.55 -6.67 12.57
N VAL A 411 -3.87 -5.38 12.39
CA VAL A 411 -3.09 -4.43 11.60
C VAL A 411 -1.73 -4.14 12.24
N ASP A 412 -1.68 -3.97 13.56
CA ASP A 412 -0.45 -3.72 14.31
C ASP A 412 0.55 -4.87 14.17
N VAL A 413 0.17 -6.10 14.55
CA VAL A 413 1.04 -7.28 14.46
C VAL A 413 1.57 -7.47 13.04
N HIS A 414 0.71 -7.21 12.05
CA HIS A 414 1.09 -7.32 10.66
C HIS A 414 2.15 -6.29 10.27
N ASN A 415 1.93 -5.01 10.56
CA ASN A 415 2.85 -3.94 10.16
C ASN A 415 4.10 -3.86 11.04
N THR A 416 3.93 -3.73 12.35
CA THR A 416 5.02 -3.39 13.27
C THR A 416 5.88 -4.59 13.63
N LEU A 417 5.35 -5.81 13.54
CA LEU A 417 6.10 -7.04 13.76
C LEU A 417 6.52 -7.70 12.45
N VAL A 418 5.57 -8.17 11.62
CA VAL A 418 5.89 -9.05 10.49
C VAL A 418 6.55 -8.28 9.34
N ASN A 419 5.93 -7.21 8.87
CA ASN A 419 6.46 -6.41 7.76
C ASN A 419 7.81 -5.83 8.13
N THR A 420 7.92 -5.22 9.31
CA THR A 420 9.18 -4.70 9.86
C THR A 420 10.28 -5.76 9.91
N ALA A 421 9.99 -6.98 10.37
CA ALA A 421 10.98 -8.05 10.45
C ALA A 421 11.56 -8.40 9.07
N ILE A 422 10.70 -8.53 8.05
CA ILE A 422 11.11 -8.87 6.69
C ILE A 422 11.81 -7.70 6.02
N MET A 423 11.34 -6.47 6.21
CA MET A 423 12.00 -5.26 5.70
C MET A 423 13.41 -5.09 6.26
N LYS A 424 13.61 -5.35 7.57
CA LYS A 424 14.90 -5.15 8.25
C LYS A 424 15.87 -6.31 8.06
N TYR A 425 15.39 -7.54 8.15
CA TYR A 425 16.25 -8.73 8.26
C TYR A 425 16.11 -9.71 7.10
N GLY A 426 15.11 -9.54 6.23
CA GLY A 426 15.01 -10.32 5.00
C GLY A 426 16.18 -10.00 4.07
N ASP A 427 16.74 -11.01 3.40
CA ASP A 427 17.62 -10.75 2.28
C ASP A 427 16.82 -10.20 1.07
N ALA A 428 17.48 -9.94 -0.05
CA ALA A 428 16.81 -9.41 -1.24
C ALA A 428 15.74 -10.39 -1.78
N GLN A 429 15.97 -11.70 -1.65
CA GLN A 429 15.03 -12.71 -2.13
C GLN A 429 13.79 -12.80 -1.23
N ALA A 430 13.99 -12.78 0.09
CA ALA A 430 12.90 -12.78 1.07
C ALA A 430 12.03 -11.52 0.90
N ARG A 431 12.64 -10.33 0.75
CA ARG A 431 11.88 -9.09 0.52
C ARG A 431 11.03 -9.16 -0.76
N ARG A 432 11.62 -9.56 -1.89
CA ARG A 432 10.91 -9.74 -3.17
C ARG A 432 9.81 -10.80 -3.12
N THR A 433 9.97 -11.83 -2.30
CA THR A 433 9.00 -12.94 -2.20
C THR A 433 7.83 -12.59 -1.28
N TRP A 434 8.12 -11.98 -0.13
CA TRP A 434 7.16 -11.85 0.96
C TRP A 434 6.49 -10.50 1.05
N LEU A 435 7.20 -9.39 0.83
CA LEU A 435 6.60 -8.06 0.97
C LEU A 435 5.41 -7.82 0.02
N PRO A 436 5.44 -8.25 -1.26
CA PRO A 436 4.27 -8.13 -2.14
C PRO A 436 3.06 -8.92 -1.64
N LYS A 437 3.29 -10.13 -1.11
CA LYS A 437 2.21 -10.96 -0.55
C LYS A 437 1.62 -10.33 0.71
N LEU A 438 2.47 -9.80 1.58
CA LEU A 438 2.08 -9.15 2.82
C LEU A 438 1.39 -7.80 2.58
N ALA A 439 1.69 -7.11 1.47
CA ALA A 439 0.99 -5.88 1.13
C ALA A 439 -0.41 -6.11 0.54
N THR A 440 -0.66 -7.27 -0.09
CA THR A 440 -1.83 -7.43 -0.99
C THR A 440 -2.83 -8.53 -0.60
N GLY A 441 -2.49 -9.48 0.27
CA GLY A 441 -3.50 -10.47 0.68
C GLY A 441 -3.06 -11.62 1.59
N THR A 442 -1.81 -11.66 2.04
CA THR A 442 -1.33 -12.69 2.97
C THR A 442 -1.16 -12.08 4.35
N VAL A 443 -1.94 -12.51 5.34
CA VAL A 443 -1.73 -12.09 6.74
C VAL A 443 -0.52 -12.83 7.33
N GLY A 444 0.21 -12.15 8.22
CA GLY A 444 1.36 -12.69 8.93
C GLY A 444 1.17 -12.75 10.45
N SER A 445 1.84 -13.73 11.06
CA SER A 445 1.91 -13.90 12.52
C SER A 445 3.36 -13.93 13.03
N PHE A 446 3.58 -13.40 14.23
CA PHE A 446 4.87 -13.42 14.93
C PHE A 446 4.88 -14.46 16.05
N CYS A 447 5.79 -15.44 15.99
CA CYS A 447 5.73 -16.67 16.79
C CYS A 447 6.95 -16.84 17.70
N LEU A 448 6.91 -16.18 18.86
CA LEU A 448 7.99 -16.22 19.85
C LEU A 448 7.63 -17.05 21.08
N SER A 449 6.53 -16.70 21.76
CA SER A 449 6.14 -17.23 23.07
C SER A 449 5.78 -18.71 23.05
N GLU A 450 6.01 -19.37 24.18
CA GLU A 450 5.69 -20.78 24.43
C GLU A 450 5.04 -20.92 25.81
N PRO A 451 4.42 -22.07 26.14
CA PRO A 451 3.82 -22.29 27.45
C PRO A 451 4.79 -22.03 28.62
N ALA A 452 6.06 -22.36 28.44
CA ALA A 452 7.12 -22.18 29.44
C ALA A 452 7.95 -20.89 29.27
N SER A 453 7.75 -20.13 28.18
CA SER A 453 8.58 -18.96 27.85
C SER A 453 7.71 -17.78 27.35
N GLY A 454 7.15 -17.03 28.29
CA GLY A 454 6.44 -15.77 28.05
C GLY A 454 7.34 -14.55 28.28
N SER A 455 7.38 -14.05 29.52
CA SER A 455 8.27 -12.96 29.91
C SER A 455 9.76 -13.31 29.76
N ASP A 456 10.13 -14.55 30.06
CA ASP A 456 11.45 -15.11 29.74
C ASP A 456 11.45 -15.66 28.31
N ALA A 457 11.26 -14.77 27.33
CA ALA A 457 11.01 -15.14 25.93
C ALA A 457 12.15 -15.97 25.29
N PHE A 458 13.37 -15.89 25.84
CA PHE A 458 14.55 -16.56 25.29
C PHE A 458 14.84 -17.93 25.92
N ALA A 459 14.01 -18.36 26.87
CA ALA A 459 14.00 -19.74 27.38
C ALA A 459 13.20 -20.71 26.50
N LEU A 460 12.89 -20.32 25.26
CA LEU A 460 12.11 -21.10 24.30
C LEU A 460 12.72 -22.49 24.07
N GLN A 461 11.84 -23.49 23.93
CA GLN A 461 12.16 -24.90 23.80
C GLN A 461 11.93 -25.43 22.37
N THR A 462 11.21 -24.71 21.51
CA THR A 462 11.09 -25.07 20.09
C THR A 462 12.48 -25.13 19.47
N LYS A 463 12.83 -26.26 18.84
CA LYS A 463 14.16 -26.53 18.29
C LYS A 463 14.13 -26.48 16.78
N ALA A 464 15.26 -26.08 16.21
CA ALA A 464 15.56 -26.25 14.80
C ALA A 464 16.80 -27.15 14.66
N GLU A 465 16.82 -28.01 13.67
CA GLU A 465 17.96 -28.86 13.31
C GLU A 465 18.33 -28.59 11.84
N LYS A 466 19.63 -28.63 11.52
CA LYS A 466 20.06 -28.53 10.11
C LYS A 466 19.78 -29.84 9.39
N THR A 467 19.26 -29.72 8.18
CA THR A 467 19.10 -30.84 7.23
C THR A 467 20.01 -30.63 6.02
N ALA A 468 19.99 -31.55 5.05
CA ALA A 468 20.74 -31.38 3.81
C ALA A 468 20.28 -30.15 3.01
N ASP A 469 18.98 -29.84 3.04
CA ASP A 469 18.34 -28.85 2.16
C ASP A 469 17.84 -27.60 2.90
N GLY A 470 18.04 -27.53 4.22
CA GLY A 470 17.60 -26.41 5.04
C GLY A 470 17.56 -26.77 6.52
N TYR A 471 16.36 -26.69 7.11
CA TYR A 471 16.14 -26.87 8.54
C TYR A 471 14.91 -27.75 8.80
N LYS A 472 14.82 -28.28 10.01
CA LYS A 472 13.67 -29.00 10.53
C LYS A 472 13.27 -28.44 11.88
N ILE A 473 12.01 -28.04 12.06
CA ILE A 473 11.50 -27.43 13.29
C ILE A 473 10.60 -28.41 14.04
N ASN A 474 10.83 -28.54 15.35
CA ASN A 474 10.00 -29.29 16.28
C ASN A 474 9.68 -28.47 17.53
N GLY A 475 8.41 -28.47 17.93
CA GLY A 475 7.97 -27.83 19.17
C GLY A 475 6.57 -27.25 19.09
N SER A 476 6.31 -26.23 19.91
CA SER A 476 5.02 -25.56 19.97
C SER A 476 5.17 -24.10 20.31
N LYS A 477 4.32 -23.26 19.73
CA LYS A 477 4.18 -21.85 20.08
C LYS A 477 2.82 -21.59 20.69
N MET A 478 2.73 -20.59 21.56
CA MET A 478 1.51 -20.27 22.30
C MET A 478 1.23 -18.77 22.24
N TRP A 479 -0.05 -18.42 22.25
CA TRP A 479 -0.54 -17.04 22.23
C TRP A 479 -0.28 -16.30 20.91
N ILE A 480 -0.36 -17.01 19.78
CA ILE A 480 -0.01 -16.44 18.48
C ILE A 480 -1.21 -15.70 17.88
N THR A 481 -1.10 -14.37 17.85
CA THR A 481 -2.06 -13.46 17.24
C THR A 481 -2.11 -13.64 15.71
N ASN A 482 -3.29 -13.44 15.11
CA ASN A 482 -3.60 -13.59 13.69
C ASN A 482 -3.49 -15.01 13.12
N ALA A 483 -3.24 -16.02 13.96
CA ALA A 483 -2.88 -17.35 13.47
C ALA A 483 -3.93 -18.00 12.56
N MET A 484 -5.23 -17.77 12.79
CA MET A 484 -6.28 -18.31 11.92
C MET A 484 -6.31 -17.65 10.54
N GLU A 485 -6.03 -16.36 10.48
CA GLU A 485 -6.03 -15.55 9.26
C GLU A 485 -4.70 -15.65 8.49
N SER A 486 -3.60 -15.95 9.20
CA SER A 486 -2.25 -15.96 8.64
C SER A 486 -2.02 -17.04 7.60
N GLY A 487 -1.33 -16.64 6.52
CA GLY A 487 -0.70 -17.54 5.55
C GLY A 487 0.79 -17.75 5.81
N VAL A 488 1.42 -16.85 6.58
CA VAL A 488 2.85 -16.92 6.91
C VAL A 488 3.12 -16.64 8.40
N PHE A 489 4.12 -17.31 8.95
CA PHE A 489 4.48 -17.28 10.36
C PHE A 489 5.98 -17.03 10.52
N LEU A 490 6.35 -15.99 11.27
CA LEU A 490 7.74 -15.74 11.66
C LEU A 490 8.05 -16.50 12.95
N VAL A 491 8.72 -17.64 12.83
CA VAL A 491 8.94 -18.60 13.93
C VAL A 491 10.36 -18.49 14.48
N PHE A 492 10.46 -18.30 15.79
CA PHE A 492 11.74 -18.30 16.51
C PHE A 492 11.99 -19.68 17.14
N ALA A 493 13.04 -20.36 16.69
CA ALA A 493 13.41 -21.69 17.18
C ALA A 493 14.91 -21.73 17.52
N ASN A 494 15.30 -22.57 18.47
CA ASN A 494 16.68 -22.69 18.90
C ASN A 494 17.43 -23.71 18.04
N LEU A 495 18.35 -23.22 17.21
CA LEU A 495 19.20 -24.01 16.33
C LEU A 495 20.41 -24.63 17.06
N ASP A 496 20.80 -24.04 18.19
CA ASP A 496 21.93 -24.50 19.00
C ASP A 496 21.66 -24.26 20.51
N PRO A 497 20.92 -25.18 21.17
CA PRO A 497 20.58 -25.05 22.58
C PRO A 497 21.80 -24.93 23.50
N SER A 498 22.98 -25.42 23.09
CA SER A 498 24.22 -25.32 23.88
C SER A 498 24.69 -23.86 24.05
N LYS A 499 24.27 -22.97 23.15
CA LYS A 499 24.56 -21.52 23.20
C LYS A 499 23.45 -20.70 23.88
N GLY A 500 22.45 -21.36 24.47
CA GLY A 500 21.30 -20.70 25.09
C GLY A 500 20.57 -19.79 24.11
N TYR A 501 20.28 -18.55 24.52
CA TYR A 501 19.56 -17.58 23.67
C TYR A 501 20.30 -17.23 22.36
N LYS A 502 21.63 -17.40 22.31
CA LYS A 502 22.43 -17.14 21.10
C LYS A 502 22.30 -18.21 20.03
N GLY A 503 21.57 -19.31 20.31
CA GLY A 503 21.18 -20.30 19.30
C GLY A 503 19.83 -19.98 18.64
N ILE A 504 19.07 -19.02 19.16
CA ILE A 504 17.74 -18.66 18.64
C ILE A 504 17.89 -18.07 17.24
N THR A 505 17.12 -18.60 16.30
CA THR A 505 17.12 -18.26 14.88
C THR A 505 15.68 -18.01 14.42
N ALA A 506 15.50 -17.09 13.47
CA ALA A 506 14.19 -16.73 12.93
C ALA A 506 13.96 -17.41 11.57
N PHE A 507 12.76 -17.95 11.37
CA PHE A 507 12.36 -18.68 10.17
C PHE A 507 11.02 -18.18 9.66
N ILE A 508 10.83 -18.24 8.35
CA ILE A 508 9.55 -17.96 7.68
C ILE A 508 8.87 -19.30 7.39
N VAL A 509 7.70 -19.54 7.98
CA VAL A 509 6.95 -20.80 7.84
C VAL A 509 5.61 -20.51 7.18
N GLU A 510 5.29 -21.24 6.11
CA GLU A 510 3.99 -21.14 5.44
C GLU A 510 2.96 -22.03 6.15
N LYS A 511 1.70 -21.57 6.21
CA LYS A 511 0.61 -22.26 6.90
C LYS A 511 0.43 -23.72 6.47
N ASP A 512 0.63 -24.02 5.19
CA ASP A 512 0.36 -25.34 4.63
C ASP A 512 1.62 -26.24 4.60
N THR A 513 2.70 -25.83 5.27
CA THR A 513 3.92 -26.64 5.35
C THR A 513 3.63 -27.95 6.10
N PRO A 514 3.95 -29.15 5.55
CA PRO A 514 3.72 -30.40 6.24
C PRO A 514 4.31 -30.43 7.65
N GLY A 515 3.53 -30.92 8.62
CA GLY A 515 3.89 -30.95 10.04
C GLY A 515 3.52 -29.68 10.83
N PHE A 516 3.19 -28.57 10.15
CA PHE A 516 2.64 -27.39 10.81
C PHE A 516 1.14 -27.58 11.07
N SER A 517 0.68 -27.18 12.25
CA SER A 517 -0.76 -27.11 12.53
C SER A 517 -1.12 -26.04 13.55
N ILE A 518 -2.31 -25.47 13.37
CA ILE A 518 -2.96 -24.64 14.38
C ILE A 518 -3.75 -25.58 15.29
N ALA A 519 -3.27 -25.79 16.52
CA ALA A 519 -3.81 -26.81 17.41
C ALA A 519 -5.17 -26.41 18.00
N LYS A 520 -5.29 -25.16 18.46
CA LYS A 520 -6.54 -24.59 18.98
C LYS A 520 -6.49 -23.07 19.02
N LYS A 521 -7.67 -22.46 18.95
CA LYS A 521 -7.90 -21.05 19.29
C LYS A 521 -8.22 -20.91 20.79
N GLU A 522 -7.68 -19.88 21.41
CA GLU A 522 -7.89 -19.58 22.83
C GLU A 522 -9.20 -18.80 23.06
N LYS A 523 -9.90 -19.13 24.15
CA LYS A 523 -11.08 -18.39 24.63
C LYS A 523 -10.60 -17.26 25.55
N LYS A 524 -10.83 -16.02 25.16
CA LYS A 524 -10.24 -14.83 25.80
C LYS A 524 -11.29 -13.93 26.46
N LEU A 525 -10.84 -13.13 27.43
CA LEU A 525 -11.65 -12.09 28.08
C LEU A 525 -12.13 -11.03 27.07
N GLY A 526 -11.18 -10.45 26.34
CA GLY A 526 -11.41 -9.40 25.34
C GLY A 526 -10.58 -9.68 24.09
N ILE A 527 -10.59 -8.74 23.15
CA ILE A 527 -10.06 -8.83 21.79
C ILE A 527 -10.45 -10.16 21.13
N ARG A 528 -11.72 -10.55 21.29
CA ARG A 528 -12.21 -11.90 21.01
C ARG A 528 -12.21 -12.21 19.52
N ALA A 529 -12.47 -11.21 18.68
CA ALA A 529 -12.45 -11.37 17.23
C ALA A 529 -11.04 -11.66 16.69
N SER A 530 -10.00 -11.08 17.29
CA SER A 530 -8.60 -11.39 16.94
C SER A 530 -8.28 -12.83 17.30
N SER A 531 -7.83 -13.63 16.34
CA SER A 531 -7.45 -15.01 16.62
C SER A 531 -6.18 -15.09 17.45
N THR A 532 -6.15 -15.97 18.44
CA THR A 532 -4.97 -16.23 19.28
C THR A 532 -4.87 -17.72 19.46
N CYS A 533 -3.82 -18.34 18.93
CA CYS A 533 -3.77 -19.79 18.83
C CYS A 533 -2.50 -20.42 19.41
N VAL A 534 -2.60 -21.71 19.67
CA VAL A 534 -1.48 -22.62 19.88
C VAL A 534 -1.07 -23.18 18.51
N LEU A 535 0.23 -23.20 18.23
CA LEU A 535 0.81 -23.77 17.01
C LEU A 535 1.66 -24.98 17.38
N ASN A 536 1.58 -26.03 16.57
CA ASN A 536 2.44 -27.21 16.69
C ASN A 536 3.31 -27.35 15.45
N PHE A 537 4.54 -27.78 15.67
CA PHE A 537 5.53 -28.08 14.66
C PHE A 537 6.02 -29.50 14.89
N ASP A 538 5.65 -30.43 14.01
CA ASP A 538 6.08 -31.82 14.02
C ASP A 538 6.91 -32.11 12.76
N ASP A 539 8.24 -32.17 12.94
CA ASP A 539 9.21 -32.37 11.86
C ASP A 539 9.00 -31.44 10.63
N VAL A 540 8.69 -30.17 10.88
CA VAL A 540 8.41 -29.18 9.83
C VAL A 540 9.68 -28.83 9.06
N LEU A 541 9.73 -29.21 7.78
CA LEU A 541 10.87 -28.95 6.91
C LEU A 541 10.82 -27.53 6.35
N ILE A 542 11.87 -26.75 6.60
CA ILE A 542 12.00 -25.36 6.18
C ILE A 542 13.15 -25.24 5.18
N PRO A 543 12.92 -24.72 3.95
CA PRO A 543 14.00 -24.54 2.98
C PRO A 543 14.99 -23.48 3.47
N LYS A 544 16.26 -23.58 3.04
CA LYS A 544 17.29 -22.60 3.42
C LYS A 544 16.92 -21.14 3.10
N SER A 545 16.16 -20.91 2.03
CA SER A 545 15.66 -19.59 1.61
C SER A 545 14.69 -18.94 2.61
N ASN A 546 14.14 -19.71 3.55
CA ASN A 546 13.20 -19.24 4.55
C ASN A 546 13.87 -18.93 5.90
N LEU A 547 15.21 -18.92 5.95
CA LEU A 547 15.95 -18.29 7.04
C LEU A 547 15.75 -16.78 7.00
N LEU A 548 15.30 -16.18 8.09
CA LEU A 548 15.18 -14.72 8.21
C LEU A 548 16.44 -14.17 8.89
N GLY A 549 17.30 -13.50 8.11
CA GLY A 549 18.58 -12.97 8.57
C GLY A 549 19.63 -14.06 8.77
N GLU A 550 20.33 -14.04 9.90
CA GLU A 550 21.44 -14.93 10.20
C GLU A 550 21.12 -15.94 11.32
N GLU A 551 21.71 -17.13 11.22
CA GLU A 551 21.65 -18.14 12.28
C GLU A 551 22.13 -17.57 13.63
N GLY A 552 21.39 -17.86 14.71
CA GLY A 552 21.72 -17.43 16.07
C GLY A 552 21.47 -15.95 16.37
N GLN A 553 20.99 -15.16 15.40
CA GLN A 553 20.66 -13.74 15.61
C GLN A 553 19.17 -13.49 15.90
N GLY A 554 18.33 -14.52 15.91
CA GLY A 554 16.89 -14.42 16.09
C GLY A 554 16.48 -13.69 17.38
N TYR A 555 17.21 -13.89 18.49
CA TYR A 555 16.92 -13.18 19.74
C TYR A 555 17.10 -11.65 19.62
N LYS A 556 18.07 -11.18 18.81
CA LYS A 556 18.29 -9.75 18.56
C LYS A 556 17.18 -9.18 17.68
N TYR A 557 16.77 -9.94 16.67
CA TYR A 557 15.69 -9.54 15.79
C TYR A 557 14.40 -9.41 16.59
N ALA A 558 14.05 -10.44 17.39
CA ALA A 558 12.86 -10.46 18.22
C ALA A 558 12.77 -9.23 19.15
N ILE A 559 13.83 -8.93 19.92
CA ILE A 559 13.78 -7.78 20.84
C ILE A 559 13.75 -6.45 20.10
N SER A 560 14.45 -6.33 18.97
CA SER A 560 14.43 -5.09 18.17
C SER A 560 13.03 -4.82 17.63
N ILE A 561 12.37 -5.84 17.07
CA ILE A 561 11.03 -5.75 16.50
C ILE A 561 10.00 -5.44 17.59
N LEU A 562 10.07 -6.11 18.74
CA LEU A 562 9.16 -5.86 19.87
C LEU A 562 9.30 -4.44 20.44
N ASN A 563 10.43 -3.76 20.28
CA ASN A 563 10.53 -2.35 20.68
C ASN A 563 9.64 -1.45 19.81
N GLU A 564 9.46 -1.79 18.53
CA GLU A 564 8.55 -1.07 17.62
C GLU A 564 7.10 -1.48 17.88
N GLY A 565 6.83 -2.77 18.03
CA GLY A 565 5.50 -3.29 18.38
C GLY A 565 4.92 -2.67 19.66
N ARG A 566 5.76 -2.41 20.67
CA ARG A 566 5.33 -1.67 21.87
C ARG A 566 4.73 -0.30 21.59
N ILE A 567 5.18 0.41 20.55
CA ILE A 567 4.61 1.70 20.15
C ILE A 567 3.24 1.47 19.50
N GLY A 568 3.10 0.45 18.66
CA GLY A 568 1.82 0.01 18.08
C GLY A 568 0.78 -0.32 19.15
N ILE A 569 1.14 -1.16 20.12
CA ILE A 569 0.28 -1.47 21.27
C ILE A 569 -0.07 -0.24 22.10
N ALA A 570 0.87 0.68 22.28
CA ALA A 570 0.60 1.94 22.97
C ALA A 570 -0.42 2.81 22.21
N ALA A 571 -0.34 2.83 20.88
CA ALA A 571 -1.32 3.48 20.02
C ALA A 571 -2.69 2.80 20.11
N GLN A 572 -2.73 1.46 20.07
CA GLN A 572 -3.97 0.69 20.24
C GLN A 572 -4.64 1.02 21.58
N MET A 573 -3.88 1.05 22.67
CA MET A 573 -4.42 1.39 23.99
C MET A 573 -4.87 2.84 24.09
N THR A 574 -4.19 3.76 23.42
CA THR A 574 -4.59 5.18 23.36
C THR A 574 -5.90 5.35 22.58
N GLY A 575 -6.01 4.72 21.41
CA GLY A 575 -7.22 4.74 20.60
C GLY A 575 -8.42 4.11 21.32
N LEU A 576 -8.22 2.94 21.96
CA LEU A 576 -9.24 2.30 22.79
C LEU A 576 -9.72 3.24 23.91
N ALA A 577 -8.79 3.87 24.63
CA ALA A 577 -9.14 4.80 25.71
C ALA A 577 -9.96 5.98 25.18
N LEU A 578 -9.58 6.53 24.03
CA LEU A 578 -10.31 7.60 23.36
C LEU A 578 -11.71 7.16 22.94
N GLY A 579 -11.85 6.00 22.30
CA GLY A 579 -13.15 5.45 21.88
C GLY A 579 -14.09 5.17 23.06
N ALA A 580 -13.55 4.62 24.15
CA ALA A 580 -14.32 4.40 25.38
C ALA A 580 -14.77 5.73 26.02
N TRP A 581 -13.87 6.72 26.07
CA TRP A 581 -14.19 8.04 26.59
C TRP A 581 -15.26 8.73 25.76
N GLU A 582 -15.15 8.70 24.44
CA GLU A 582 -16.10 9.34 23.52
C GLU A 582 -17.49 8.71 23.56
N ASN A 583 -17.54 7.38 23.63
CA ASN A 583 -18.82 6.67 23.78
C ASN A 583 -19.55 7.08 25.06
N ALA A 584 -18.83 7.15 26.18
CA ALA A 584 -19.41 7.60 27.44
C ALA A 584 -19.73 9.10 27.43
N ALA A 585 -18.87 9.93 26.84
CA ALA A 585 -19.07 11.37 26.69
C ALA A 585 -20.37 11.68 25.94
N GLN A 586 -20.60 11.02 24.79
CA GLN A 586 -21.83 11.17 24.03
C GLN A 586 -23.06 10.88 24.89
N TYR A 587 -23.03 9.77 25.63
CA TYR A 587 -24.14 9.36 26.49
C TYR A 587 -24.41 10.34 27.64
N ILE A 588 -23.37 10.75 28.38
CA ILE A 588 -23.56 11.58 29.58
C ILE A 588 -23.94 13.04 29.27
N TRP A 589 -23.46 13.59 28.15
CA TRP A 589 -23.74 14.99 27.78
C TRP A 589 -24.94 15.16 26.85
N ASN A 590 -25.44 14.11 26.20
CA ASN A 590 -26.53 14.26 25.22
C ASN A 590 -27.78 13.45 25.59
N ASP A 591 -27.62 12.24 26.15
CA ASP A 591 -28.73 11.28 26.19
C ASP A 591 -29.33 11.13 27.59
N ARG A 592 -28.48 11.03 28.62
CA ARG A 592 -28.92 10.61 29.95
C ARG A 592 -29.15 11.79 30.89
N ARG A 593 -30.36 11.87 31.46
CA ARG A 593 -30.71 12.79 32.54
C ARG A 593 -31.01 12.07 33.86
N GLN A 594 -30.54 12.62 34.97
CA GLN A 594 -30.95 12.27 36.33
C GLN A 594 -31.01 13.54 37.19
N PHE A 595 -31.86 13.52 38.22
CA PHE A 595 -32.09 14.68 39.08
C PHE A 595 -32.37 16.00 38.31
N GLY A 596 -33.04 15.89 37.15
CA GLY A 596 -33.45 17.03 36.32
C GLY A 596 -32.40 17.57 35.34
N GLN A 597 -31.15 17.08 35.33
CA GLN A 597 -30.07 17.59 34.47
C GLN A 597 -29.31 16.45 33.79
N LEU A 598 -28.49 16.77 32.77
CA LEU A 598 -27.67 15.78 32.07
C LEU A 598 -26.58 15.24 33.01
N ILE A 599 -26.20 13.97 32.85
CA ILE A 599 -25.18 13.36 33.71
C ILE A 599 -23.83 14.11 33.61
N GLY A 600 -23.49 14.61 32.43
CA GLY A 600 -22.27 15.39 32.21
C GLY A 600 -22.28 16.80 32.83
N GLU A 601 -23.40 17.27 33.38
CA GLU A 601 -23.52 18.58 34.06
C GLU A 601 -23.16 18.49 35.56
N PHE A 602 -23.10 17.29 36.13
CA PHE A 602 -22.66 17.12 37.52
C PHE A 602 -21.14 17.33 37.64
N GLN A 603 -20.71 18.24 38.52
CA GLN A 603 -19.29 18.56 38.72
C GLN A 603 -18.41 17.32 39.00
N GLY A 604 -18.91 16.37 39.80
CA GLY A 604 -18.21 15.12 40.09
C GLY A 604 -17.95 14.27 38.83
N MET A 605 -18.83 14.33 37.84
CA MET A 605 -18.63 13.69 36.53
C MET A 605 -17.63 14.47 35.69
N GLN A 606 -17.75 15.80 35.65
CA GLN A 606 -16.85 16.69 34.90
C GLN A 606 -15.38 16.54 35.31
N HIS A 607 -15.10 16.42 36.61
CA HIS A 607 -13.73 16.17 37.08
C HIS A 607 -13.16 14.84 36.58
N GLN A 608 -13.97 13.77 36.58
CA GLN A 608 -13.53 12.45 36.13
C GLN A 608 -13.23 12.42 34.64
N VAL A 609 -14.13 12.94 33.81
CA VAL A 609 -13.94 12.96 32.36
C VAL A 609 -12.80 13.89 31.94
N ALA A 610 -12.59 15.02 32.63
CA ALA A 610 -11.46 15.91 32.39
C ALA A 610 -10.11 15.26 32.77
N GLN A 611 -10.05 14.58 33.91
CA GLN A 611 -8.85 13.82 34.33
C GLN A 611 -8.53 12.72 33.33
N ALA A 612 -9.53 11.94 32.91
CA ALA A 612 -9.37 10.88 31.92
C ALA A 612 -8.85 11.42 30.58
N TYR A 613 -9.42 12.51 30.07
CA TYR A 613 -8.97 13.09 28.81
C TYR A 613 -7.54 13.65 28.90
N THR A 614 -7.16 14.21 30.05
CA THR A 614 -5.79 14.65 30.32
C THR A 614 -4.80 13.48 30.26
N GLU A 615 -5.16 12.34 30.85
CA GLU A 615 -4.35 11.12 30.81
C GLU A 615 -4.22 10.54 29.40
N ILE A 616 -5.30 10.57 28.60
CA ILE A 616 -5.27 10.16 27.18
C ILE A 616 -4.33 11.07 26.39
N ALA A 617 -4.41 12.38 26.55
CA ALA A 617 -3.53 13.33 25.88
C ALA A 617 -2.06 13.11 26.24
N ALA A 618 -1.76 12.83 27.51
CA ALA A 618 -0.42 12.48 27.96
C ALA A 618 0.08 11.16 27.36
N ALA A 619 -0.78 10.14 27.26
CA ALA A 619 -0.46 8.87 26.60
C ALA A 619 -0.15 9.08 25.11
N ARG A 620 -1.01 9.82 24.40
CA ARG A 620 -0.83 10.12 22.96
C ARG A 620 0.48 10.86 22.70
N ALA A 621 0.85 11.81 23.55
CA ALA A 621 2.14 12.50 23.45
C ALA A 621 3.34 11.56 23.61
N LEU A 622 3.30 10.60 24.54
CA LEU A 622 4.35 9.59 24.70
C LEU A 622 4.46 8.67 23.48
N VAL A 623 3.32 8.23 22.94
CA VAL A 623 3.25 7.37 21.74
C VAL A 623 3.91 8.06 20.54
N TYR A 624 3.45 9.28 20.21
CA TYR A 624 3.97 10.01 19.06
C TYR A 624 5.42 10.45 19.24
N ASN A 625 5.85 10.76 20.46
CA ASN A 625 7.27 11.02 20.72
C ASN A 625 8.13 9.78 20.45
N ALA A 626 7.70 8.59 20.90
CA ALA A 626 8.43 7.35 20.62
C ALA A 626 8.48 7.04 19.11
N ALA A 627 7.37 7.24 18.39
CA ALA A 627 7.29 7.06 16.95
C ALA A 627 8.24 8.02 16.19
N ARG A 628 8.18 9.31 16.49
CA ARG A 628 9.06 10.32 15.85
C ARG A 628 10.53 10.12 16.19
N LYS A 629 10.87 9.64 17.39
CA LYS A 629 12.27 9.28 17.73
C LYS A 629 12.77 8.08 16.92
N LYS A 630 11.94 7.06 16.70
CA LYS A 630 12.25 5.94 15.79
C LYS A 630 12.57 6.46 14.40
N GLU A 631 11.69 7.29 13.83
CA GLU A 631 11.85 7.84 12.47
C GLU A 631 13.10 8.73 12.35
N ALA A 632 13.42 9.49 13.38
CA ALA A 632 14.64 10.29 13.44
C ALA A 632 15.93 9.45 13.66
N GLY A 633 15.85 8.12 13.71
CA GLY A 633 16.98 7.23 13.94
C GLY A 633 17.60 7.37 15.34
N GLN A 634 16.85 7.90 16.30
CA GLN A 634 17.27 8.06 17.69
C GLN A 634 16.95 6.80 18.50
N ASP A 635 17.63 6.62 19.65
CA ASP A 635 17.23 5.59 20.59
C ASP A 635 15.85 5.93 21.17
N PHE A 636 14.90 5.01 20.96
CA PHE A 636 13.50 5.14 21.34
C PHE A 636 13.06 4.03 22.30
N VAL A 637 13.96 3.12 22.72
CA VAL A 637 13.59 1.92 23.49
C VAL A 637 12.97 2.29 24.83
N GLN A 638 13.52 3.30 25.51
CA GLN A 638 12.97 3.78 26.78
C GLN A 638 11.60 4.44 26.58
N ASP A 639 11.45 5.27 25.55
CA ASP A 639 10.21 5.98 25.22
C ASP A 639 9.09 5.00 24.83
N ALA A 640 9.39 3.99 24.02
CA ALA A 640 8.42 2.93 23.66
C ALA A 640 7.94 2.17 24.89
N ALA A 641 8.84 1.82 25.82
CA ALA A 641 8.48 1.15 27.07
C ALA A 641 7.60 2.04 27.96
N MET A 642 7.90 3.34 28.07
CA MET A 642 7.08 4.32 28.80
C MET A 642 5.70 4.50 28.17
N ALA A 643 5.64 4.67 26.84
CA ALA A 643 4.40 4.83 26.10
C ALA A 643 3.48 3.62 26.30
N LYS A 644 3.99 2.41 26.10
CA LYS A 644 3.23 1.17 26.28
C LYS A 644 2.74 0.99 27.71
N LEU A 645 3.62 1.21 28.69
CA LEU A 645 3.27 1.13 30.10
C LEU A 645 2.14 2.10 30.45
N TYR A 646 2.31 3.38 30.11
CA TYR A 646 1.38 4.42 30.50
C TYR A 646 0.06 4.30 29.76
N ALA A 647 0.07 4.14 28.43
CA ALA A 647 -1.13 3.99 27.63
C ALA A 647 -1.98 2.78 28.06
N SER A 648 -1.36 1.63 28.35
CA SER A 648 -2.11 0.45 28.83
C SER A 648 -2.78 0.64 30.19
N GLN A 649 -2.14 1.41 31.09
CA GLN A 649 -2.74 1.74 32.39
C GLN A 649 -3.88 2.75 32.24
N VAL A 650 -3.71 3.76 31.39
CA VAL A 650 -4.74 4.75 31.06
C VAL A 650 -5.94 4.06 30.43
N ALA A 651 -5.74 3.20 29.43
CA ALA A 651 -6.81 2.43 28.78
C ALA A 651 -7.66 1.63 29.78
N GLY A 652 -7.00 0.91 30.70
CA GLY A 652 -7.70 0.15 31.74
C GLY A 652 -8.54 1.01 32.68
N ARG A 653 -8.01 2.17 33.10
CA ARG A 653 -8.75 3.11 33.96
C ARG A 653 -9.92 3.76 33.21
N VAL A 654 -9.65 4.35 32.05
CA VAL A 654 -10.64 5.09 31.26
C VAL A 654 -11.77 4.17 30.80
N ALA A 655 -11.46 2.98 30.28
CA ALA A 655 -12.51 2.06 29.84
C ALA A 655 -13.36 1.53 31.02
N GLY A 656 -12.75 1.33 32.20
CA GLY A 656 -13.48 0.98 33.41
C GLY A 656 -14.40 2.12 33.86
N SER A 657 -13.89 3.35 33.91
CA SER A 657 -14.70 4.53 34.25
C SER A 657 -15.79 4.81 33.21
N ALA A 658 -15.58 4.55 31.92
CA ALA A 658 -16.60 4.66 30.90
C ALA A 658 -17.82 3.78 31.18
N VAL A 659 -17.59 2.53 31.63
CA VAL A 659 -18.67 1.64 32.10
C VAL A 659 -19.42 2.26 33.29
N GLU A 660 -18.71 2.80 34.27
CA GLU A 660 -19.30 3.44 35.44
C GLU A 660 -20.11 4.71 35.09
N TRP A 661 -19.58 5.57 34.22
CA TRP A 661 -20.22 6.81 33.78
C TRP A 661 -21.53 6.54 33.03
N MET A 662 -21.59 5.45 32.27
CA MET A 662 -22.79 5.00 31.57
C MET A 662 -23.76 4.22 32.48
N GLY A 663 -23.33 3.84 33.67
CA GLY A 663 -24.12 3.09 34.65
C GLY A 663 -24.55 1.72 34.14
N GLY A 664 -25.81 1.35 34.38
CA GLY A 664 -26.36 0.06 33.92
C GLY A 664 -26.21 -0.16 32.41
N MET A 665 -26.29 0.90 31.60
CA MET A 665 -26.09 0.80 30.14
C MET A 665 -24.65 0.46 29.76
N GLY A 666 -23.67 0.89 30.56
CA GLY A 666 -22.27 0.56 30.33
C GLY A 666 -21.94 -0.90 30.60
N PHE A 667 -22.74 -1.59 31.42
CA PHE A 667 -22.51 -2.97 31.84
C PHE A 667 -23.19 -4.01 30.93
N VAL A 668 -24.21 -3.61 30.18
CA VAL A 668 -24.92 -4.50 29.25
C VAL A 668 -24.28 -4.48 27.86
N ARG A 669 -24.46 -5.57 27.13
CA ARG A 669 -23.82 -5.82 25.82
C ARG A 669 -24.56 -5.20 24.63
N GLU A 670 -25.52 -4.32 24.88
CA GLU A 670 -26.17 -3.51 23.84
C GLU A 670 -25.25 -2.38 23.34
N GLY A 671 -24.51 -1.73 24.25
CA GLY A 671 -23.47 -0.74 23.92
C GLY A 671 -22.08 -1.37 23.83
N ILE A 672 -21.04 -0.57 23.60
CA ILE A 672 -19.65 -1.08 23.44
C ILE A 672 -18.74 -0.88 24.67
N ALA A 673 -19.19 -0.15 25.70
CA ALA A 673 -18.35 0.21 26.85
C ALA A 673 -17.74 -1.01 27.56
N GLU A 674 -18.56 -2.03 27.85
CA GLU A 674 -18.07 -3.28 28.48
C GLU A 674 -17.04 -4.00 27.62
N LYS A 675 -17.19 -3.98 26.28
CA LYS A 675 -16.24 -4.58 25.35
C LYS A 675 -14.91 -3.84 25.40
N MET A 676 -14.94 -2.51 25.33
CA MET A 676 -13.73 -1.69 25.45
C MET A 676 -13.01 -1.95 26.78
N PHE A 677 -13.74 -2.12 27.88
CA PHE A 677 -13.16 -2.50 29.16
C PHE A 677 -12.49 -3.87 29.13
N ARG A 678 -13.16 -4.92 28.61
CA ARG A 678 -12.56 -6.25 28.44
C ARG A 678 -11.30 -6.20 27.58
N ASP A 679 -11.37 -5.48 26.46
CA ASP A 679 -10.29 -5.35 25.49
C ASP A 679 -9.09 -4.60 26.08
N SER A 680 -9.31 -3.60 26.94
CA SER A 680 -8.24 -2.80 27.57
C SER A 680 -7.27 -3.64 28.41
N LYS A 681 -7.75 -4.75 28.99
CA LYS A 681 -6.98 -5.52 29.98
C LYS A 681 -5.74 -6.16 29.37
N ILE A 682 -5.79 -6.55 28.10
CA ILE A 682 -4.67 -7.21 27.42
C ILE A 682 -3.48 -6.26 27.23
N GLY A 683 -3.74 -4.96 27.18
CA GLY A 683 -2.76 -3.86 27.14
C GLY A 683 -1.60 -4.02 28.10
N ALA A 684 -1.88 -4.47 29.33
CA ALA A 684 -0.88 -4.61 30.39
C ALA A 684 -0.07 -5.93 30.32
N ILE A 685 -0.37 -6.82 29.37
CA ILE A 685 0.07 -8.23 29.38
C ILE A 685 0.95 -8.57 28.17
N TYR A 686 0.38 -8.56 26.96
CA TYR A 686 1.11 -8.91 25.72
C TYR A 686 2.23 -7.90 25.38
N GLU A 687 3.12 -8.27 24.44
CA GLU A 687 4.24 -7.41 23.98
C GLU A 687 5.16 -6.91 25.11
N GLY A 688 5.24 -7.73 26.18
CA GLY A 688 5.91 -7.41 27.44
C GLY A 688 4.95 -6.81 28.45
N THR A 689 4.79 -7.50 29.57
CA THR A 689 3.94 -7.06 30.68
C THR A 689 4.38 -5.70 31.23
N SER A 690 3.52 -5.01 31.98
CA SER A 690 3.89 -3.75 32.65
C SER A 690 5.19 -3.87 33.46
N ASN A 691 5.45 -5.01 34.10
CA ASN A 691 6.70 -5.26 34.84
C ASN A 691 7.92 -5.36 33.93
N ILE A 692 7.77 -5.96 32.73
CA ILE A 692 8.86 -5.99 31.73
C ILE A 692 9.15 -4.59 31.18
N GLN A 693 8.13 -3.74 31.02
CA GLN A 693 8.34 -2.34 30.65
C GLN A 693 9.08 -1.58 31.75
N LEU A 694 8.63 -1.71 33.00
CA LEU A 694 9.30 -1.11 34.18
C LEU A 694 10.75 -1.59 34.30
N GLN A 695 11.02 -2.89 34.11
CA GLN A 695 12.37 -3.43 34.13
C GLN A 695 13.24 -2.85 33.01
N THR A 696 12.69 -2.66 31.81
CA THR A 696 13.40 -2.04 30.68
C THR A 696 13.76 -0.59 30.99
N ILE A 697 12.80 0.19 31.50
CA ILE A 697 13.00 1.59 31.90
C ILE A 697 14.07 1.68 33.01
N ALA A 698 13.92 0.86 34.06
CA ALA A 698 14.85 0.85 35.20
C ALA A 698 16.29 0.50 34.78
N LYS A 699 16.47 -0.49 33.88
CA LYS A 699 17.79 -0.86 33.36
C LYS A 699 18.44 0.28 32.57
N LEU A 700 17.68 1.00 31.75
CA LEU A 700 18.19 2.11 30.95
C LEU A 700 18.56 3.32 31.83
N LEU A 701 17.72 3.65 32.81
CA LEU A 701 18.02 4.66 33.82
C LEU A 701 19.27 4.28 34.63
N GLN A 702 19.36 3.03 35.11
CA GLN A 702 20.55 2.55 35.82
C GLN A 702 21.80 2.74 34.97
N LYS A 703 21.78 2.36 33.68
CA LYS A 703 22.92 2.55 32.77
C LYS A 703 23.28 4.04 32.59
N GLN A 704 22.30 4.93 32.58
CA GLN A 704 22.52 6.37 32.43
C GLN A 704 23.18 7.01 33.66
N TYR A 705 22.82 6.54 34.86
CA TYR A 705 23.22 7.17 36.13
C TYR A 705 24.28 6.38 36.92
N THR A 706 24.62 5.16 36.50
CA THR A 706 25.75 4.40 37.07
C THR A 706 27.03 4.82 36.35
N ARG A 707 28.04 5.20 37.13
CA ARG A 707 29.37 5.61 36.64
C ARG A 707 30.34 4.44 36.56
#